data_AF-A0A7V4I8N8-F1
#
_entry.id   AF-A0A7V4I8N8-F1
#
_cell.length_a   1.000
_cell.length_b   1.000
_cell.length_c   1.000
_cell.angle_alpha   90.00
_cell.angle_beta   90.00
_cell.angle_gamma   90.00
#
_symmetry.space_group_name_H-M   'P 1'
#
loop_
_entity.id
_entity.type
_entity.pdbx_description
1 polymer ?
#
loop_
_entity_poly.entity_id
_entity_poly.type
_entity_poly.pdbx_seq_one_letter_code
_entity_poly.pdbx_strand_id
1 'polypeptide(L)'
;MTGLRSFLIIGFLLLCMVSCRNYGTTELGQLPGGETVSFVLTGPDSWGINISGGEAPEIMQTNPVRLNILRNEDDIREIFSGYSSVKKRRSGIDAVAEVKHEEGAVFRILDHWSINDGILTLNRRIEVKGNASGGFSSSVIFEISPAVVWTDIRCLAPGALYGDPTFDGDRSPGGTLNYQSRRFIMREDMLPAPLFALSFKNGSSVAILNPSPKGESTFEETRLTKAIMTDSRFSFGSLGAWQSDEKPVEFGFTFPGVTTSYGRGTDTPPPVRWIRRFHPVSEETEHQYEISFRFGKNESFPDVISHAWRWAWYTLDPKTSYTDVEQMRRLLIDQLASQVTTIDGRTGIPFVMSTQDTALRQWNWTMIAMGFVGKNLEGADLLLREAERDKTERGNRMHKMGSDIIMSMIRALNKVPLEATGYDLATGKPWDHEWLAPWLRNATEDMRTLVRAYQRERNLGRDNPEWFNWVKKYVDWLLLQQREDGSFPRRWEKGTSVVAEPTGTTSYAPVPLLVVMTEVTGDQKYLQSAVKAADYVWINWGSRGLFIGGASDNPNITDKEAGMLSLEAFLSLYEATSDTIWLDRAKVAADFAESWVWIWNLPMPEDAADSLLHWKKGVPTTGAQGITARVAGSVDQYMAWSVPSYARLYKYTGDEHYLDVARVLLHDTKAMVALPGRLFDLRGPGWQQEGWRFGPGGAGRGIGGHRFWLPWITTNHLWGIYGLEEFDKELFMKLSKSE
;
A
#
# COMPACT_ATOMS: atom_id res chain seq x y z
N MET A 1 64.75 -53.24 -38.85
CA MET A 1 63.87 -52.31 -39.59
C MET A 1 62.46 -52.88 -39.60
N THR A 2 61.60 -52.40 -38.71
CA THR A 2 60.12 -52.38 -38.86
C THR A 2 59.57 -51.61 -37.66
N GLY A 3 58.77 -50.58 -37.95
CA GLY A 3 58.31 -49.58 -36.99
C GLY A 3 57.23 -50.09 -36.05
N LEU A 4 57.35 -49.69 -34.79
CA LEU A 4 56.42 -49.92 -33.71
C LEU A 4 55.52 -48.68 -33.56
N ARG A 5 54.20 -48.85 -33.61
CA ARG A 5 53.21 -47.89 -33.10
C ARG A 5 52.28 -48.64 -32.16
N SER A 6 52.29 -48.26 -30.88
CA SER A 6 51.15 -48.41 -29.98
C SER A 6 51.21 -47.29 -28.94
N PHE A 7 50.07 -46.62 -28.80
CA PHE A 7 49.79 -45.51 -27.89
C PHE A 7 49.77 -45.97 -26.43
N LEU A 8 50.40 -45.20 -25.54
CA LEU A 8 50.04 -45.12 -24.13
C LEU A 8 50.16 -43.65 -23.71
N ILE A 9 49.01 -42.98 -23.55
CA ILE A 9 48.92 -41.64 -22.93
C ILE A 9 48.53 -41.88 -21.47
N ILE A 10 49.49 -41.67 -20.57
CA ILE A 10 49.25 -41.48 -19.14
C ILE A 10 49.16 -39.97 -18.94
N GLY A 11 47.97 -39.47 -18.62
CA GLY A 11 47.70 -38.06 -18.32
C GLY A 11 47.10 -37.94 -16.92
N PHE A 12 47.84 -37.26 -16.04
CA PHE A 12 47.56 -36.97 -14.64
C PHE A 12 46.13 -36.43 -14.39
N LEU A 13 45.39 -37.09 -13.51
CA LEU A 13 44.24 -36.52 -12.79
C LEU A 13 44.77 -35.82 -11.52
N LEU A 14 44.87 -34.49 -11.54
CA LEU A 14 44.99 -33.70 -10.32
C LEU A 14 43.58 -33.58 -9.70
N LEU A 15 43.27 -34.42 -8.72
CA LEU A 15 42.20 -34.14 -7.77
C LEU A 15 42.65 -32.99 -6.86
N CYS A 16 42.15 -31.79 -7.10
CA CYS A 16 42.10 -30.77 -6.05
C CYS A 16 41.02 -31.18 -5.04
N MET A 17 41.40 -31.99 -4.05
CA MET A 17 40.64 -32.05 -2.81
C MET A 17 40.78 -30.69 -2.12
N VAL A 18 39.73 -29.87 -2.19
CA VAL A 18 39.55 -28.76 -1.25
C VAL A 18 39.32 -29.41 0.11
N SER A 19 40.37 -29.43 0.95
CA SER A 19 40.21 -29.83 2.35
C SER A 19 39.37 -28.76 3.04
N CYS A 20 38.13 -29.06 3.40
CA CYS A 20 37.40 -28.32 4.42
C CYS A 20 38.19 -28.44 5.73
N ARG A 21 38.99 -27.41 6.05
CA ARG A 21 39.44 -27.18 7.42
C ARG A 21 38.19 -26.79 8.20
N ASN A 22 37.88 -27.54 9.26
CA ASN A 22 36.90 -27.12 10.28
C ASN A 22 37.46 -25.86 10.95
N TYR A 23 37.13 -24.70 10.40
CA TYR A 23 37.35 -23.44 11.08
C TYR A 23 36.25 -23.28 12.15
N GLY A 24 36.61 -22.73 13.32
CA GLY A 24 35.71 -22.60 14.45
C GLY A 24 34.34 -21.99 14.10
N THR A 25 33.30 -22.52 14.74
CA THR A 25 31.90 -22.11 14.59
C THR A 25 31.36 -21.67 15.94
N THR A 26 30.59 -20.59 15.96
CA THR A 26 29.82 -20.16 17.14
C THR A 26 28.35 -20.07 16.77
N GLU A 27 27.50 -20.92 17.36
CA GLU A 27 26.07 -20.92 17.10
C GLU A 27 25.35 -19.83 17.91
N LEU A 28 24.45 -19.08 17.27
CA LEU A 28 23.52 -18.16 17.93
C LEU A 28 22.30 -18.93 18.47
N GLY A 29 21.66 -19.71 17.61
CA GLY A 29 20.50 -20.54 17.92
C GLY A 29 19.76 -20.99 16.66
N GLN A 30 18.54 -21.51 16.84
CA GLN A 30 17.69 -22.01 15.75
C GLN A 30 16.47 -21.13 15.51
N LEU A 31 16.03 -21.07 14.25
CA LEU A 31 14.83 -20.38 13.78
C LEU A 31 13.65 -21.34 13.64
N PRO A 32 12.39 -20.84 13.53
CA PRO A 32 11.20 -21.69 13.48
C PRO A 32 11.13 -22.67 12.29
N GLY A 33 11.86 -22.39 11.21
CA GLY A 33 12.01 -23.26 10.04
C GLY A 33 13.05 -24.37 10.21
N GLY A 34 13.73 -24.43 11.36
CA GLY A 34 14.81 -25.38 11.64
C GLY A 34 16.19 -24.89 11.24
N GLU A 35 16.29 -23.70 10.64
CA GLU A 35 17.57 -23.10 10.26
C GLU A 35 18.39 -22.79 11.50
N THR A 36 19.67 -23.15 11.47
CA THR A 36 20.64 -22.81 12.51
C THR A 36 21.40 -21.56 12.09
N VAL A 37 21.38 -20.53 12.95
CA VAL A 37 22.15 -19.29 12.75
C VAL A 37 23.51 -19.47 13.39
N SER A 38 24.57 -19.41 12.59
CA SER A 38 25.94 -19.67 13.03
C SER A 38 26.92 -18.63 12.50
N PHE A 39 27.90 -18.29 13.33
CA PHE A 39 29.06 -17.49 12.94
C PHE A 39 30.17 -18.45 12.57
N VAL A 40 30.70 -18.28 11.36
CA VAL A 40 31.68 -19.19 10.76
C VAL A 40 32.93 -18.42 10.39
N LEU A 41 34.10 -19.00 10.66
CA LEU A 41 35.36 -18.42 10.22
C LEU A 41 35.48 -18.52 8.68
N THR A 42 35.66 -17.38 8.03
CA THR A 42 35.80 -17.22 6.58
C THR A 42 37.26 -16.99 6.14
N GLY A 43 38.15 -16.75 7.09
CA GLY A 43 39.60 -16.59 6.91
C GLY A 43 40.32 -16.56 8.26
N PRO A 44 41.66 -16.33 8.28
CA PRO A 44 42.39 -16.13 9.53
C PRO A 44 41.80 -14.91 10.27
N ASP A 45 41.20 -15.16 11.43
CA ASP A 45 40.58 -14.15 12.30
C ASP A 45 39.46 -13.30 11.67
N SER A 46 38.76 -13.85 10.66
CA SER A 46 37.63 -13.21 9.98
C SER A 46 36.40 -14.10 10.08
N TRP A 47 35.30 -13.56 10.62
CA TRP A 47 34.04 -14.28 10.78
C TRP A 47 32.94 -13.74 9.87
N GLY A 48 32.22 -14.66 9.23
CA GLY A 48 30.95 -14.44 8.55
C GLY A 48 29.77 -15.01 9.33
N ILE A 49 28.57 -14.88 8.77
CA ILE A 49 27.33 -15.49 9.28
C ILE A 49 26.76 -16.45 8.24
N ASN A 50 26.28 -17.61 8.69
CA ASN A 50 25.58 -18.60 7.89
C ASN A 50 24.28 -19.04 8.56
N ILE A 51 23.20 -19.12 7.78
CA ILE A 51 21.87 -19.56 8.19
C ILE A 51 21.48 -20.73 7.29
N SER A 52 21.47 -21.94 7.84
CA SER A 52 21.30 -23.17 7.04
C SER A 52 20.71 -24.32 7.84
N GLY A 53 20.38 -25.43 7.16
CA GLY A 53 19.88 -26.66 7.79
C GLY A 53 18.37 -26.73 8.02
N GLY A 54 17.61 -25.71 7.61
CA GLY A 54 16.14 -25.67 7.67
C GLY A 54 15.47 -25.76 6.29
N GLU A 55 14.22 -25.29 6.22
CA GLU A 55 13.42 -25.28 4.98
C GLU A 55 13.79 -24.13 4.05
N ALA A 56 14.17 -22.97 4.59
CA ALA A 56 14.65 -21.86 3.77
C ALA A 56 15.95 -22.25 3.03
N PRO A 57 16.16 -21.75 1.80
CA PRO A 57 17.46 -21.86 1.14
C PRO A 57 18.59 -21.38 2.05
N GLU A 58 19.79 -21.95 1.93
CA GLU A 58 20.95 -21.47 2.68
C GLU A 58 21.18 -19.98 2.40
N ILE A 59 21.36 -19.21 3.48
CA ILE A 59 21.59 -17.78 3.42
C ILE A 59 22.89 -17.47 4.14
N MET A 60 23.81 -16.78 3.47
CA MET A 60 25.12 -16.48 4.04
C MET A 60 25.57 -15.06 3.79
N GLN A 61 26.47 -14.60 4.66
CA GLN A 61 27.17 -13.34 4.48
C GLN A 61 28.61 -13.52 4.96
N THR A 62 29.51 -13.76 4.00
CA THR A 62 30.94 -14.03 4.27
C THR A 62 31.66 -12.82 4.85
N ASN A 63 31.26 -11.62 4.43
CA ASN A 63 31.77 -10.33 4.90
C ASN A 63 30.60 -9.50 5.46
N PRO A 64 30.32 -9.61 6.78
CA PRO A 64 29.17 -8.96 7.38
C PRO A 64 29.22 -7.44 7.39
N VAL A 65 30.42 -6.87 7.30
CA VAL A 65 30.63 -5.43 7.17
C VAL A 65 30.78 -5.08 5.69
N ARG A 66 29.82 -4.32 5.16
CA ARG A 66 29.89 -3.68 3.85
C ARG A 66 29.74 -2.17 4.05
N LEU A 67 30.78 -1.40 3.73
CA LEU A 67 30.76 0.06 3.77
C LEU A 67 30.92 0.62 2.36
N ASN A 68 30.16 1.66 2.03
CA ASN A 68 30.46 2.52 0.88
C ASN A 68 31.09 3.80 1.39
N ILE A 69 32.29 4.14 0.92
CA ILE A 69 33.01 5.37 1.27
C ILE A 69 32.98 6.30 0.07
N LEU A 70 32.26 7.41 0.19
CA LEU A 70 32.28 8.52 -0.74
C LEU A 70 33.50 9.39 -0.45
N ARG A 71 34.35 9.64 -1.45
CA ARG A 71 35.45 10.61 -1.36
C ARG A 71 35.12 11.90 -2.09
N ASN A 72 34.56 11.74 -3.28
CA ASN A 72 33.97 12.80 -4.10
C ASN A 72 32.87 12.18 -4.98
N GLU A 73 32.13 13.00 -5.72
CA GLU A 73 30.97 12.54 -6.50
C GLU A 73 31.27 11.44 -7.53
N ASP A 74 32.54 11.28 -7.95
CA ASP A 74 32.99 10.29 -8.95
C ASP A 74 33.74 9.09 -8.34
N ASP A 75 34.08 9.11 -7.05
CA ASP A 75 34.83 8.04 -6.36
C ASP A 75 34.07 7.56 -5.10
N ILE A 76 33.33 6.46 -5.28
CA ILE A 76 32.69 5.70 -4.21
C ILE A 76 33.37 4.32 -4.15
N ARG A 77 33.95 4.00 -2.99
CA ARG A 77 34.63 2.72 -2.78
C ARG A 77 33.84 1.82 -1.85
N GLU A 78 33.63 0.58 -2.29
CA GLU A 78 33.08 -0.47 -1.44
C GLU A 78 34.20 -1.15 -0.65
N ILE A 79 33.99 -1.28 0.65
CA ILE A 79 34.88 -1.98 1.57
C ILE A 79 34.12 -3.12 2.21
N PHE A 80 34.71 -4.32 2.14
CA PHE A 80 34.17 -5.55 2.71
C PHE A 80 35.07 -6.02 3.85
N SER A 81 34.48 -6.45 4.96
CA SER A 81 35.23 -7.05 6.06
C SER A 81 34.40 -8.09 6.81
N GLY A 82 35.07 -9.13 7.30
CA GLY A 82 34.53 -10.03 8.32
C GLY A 82 34.57 -9.40 9.71
N TYR A 83 33.90 -10.03 10.68
CA TYR A 83 34.14 -9.66 12.08
C TYR A 83 35.50 -10.15 12.53
N SER A 84 36.25 -9.31 13.23
CA SER A 84 37.50 -9.68 13.89
C SER A 84 37.26 -10.39 15.23
N SER A 85 36.07 -10.24 15.82
CA SER A 85 35.71 -10.91 17.07
C SER A 85 34.22 -11.24 17.11
N VAL A 86 33.90 -12.45 17.58
CA VAL A 86 32.55 -12.95 17.83
C VAL A 86 32.52 -13.48 19.26
N LYS A 87 31.65 -12.94 20.12
CA LYS A 87 31.54 -13.32 21.53
C LYS A 87 30.11 -13.66 21.88
N LYS A 88 29.86 -14.93 22.20
CA LYS A 88 28.56 -15.38 22.70
C LYS A 88 28.28 -14.81 24.09
N ARG A 89 27.08 -14.27 24.27
CA ARG A 89 26.49 -13.76 25.50
C ARG A 89 25.20 -14.51 25.79
N ARG A 90 24.59 -14.25 26.96
CA ARG A 90 23.26 -14.75 27.28
C ARG A 90 22.17 -14.14 26.38
N SER A 91 22.33 -12.87 26.00
CA SER A 91 21.36 -12.12 25.18
C SER A 91 21.52 -12.35 23.67
N GLY A 92 22.61 -12.98 23.22
CA GLY A 92 22.92 -13.08 21.80
C GLY A 92 24.42 -13.19 21.54
N ILE A 93 24.87 -12.65 20.41
CA ILE A 93 26.28 -12.60 20.01
C ILE A 93 26.69 -11.15 19.75
N ASP A 94 27.76 -10.72 20.41
CA ASP A 94 28.43 -9.46 20.11
C ASP A 94 29.51 -9.72 19.05
N ALA A 95 29.45 -9.01 17.94
CA ALA A 95 30.40 -9.11 16.85
C ALA A 95 31.03 -7.73 16.55
N VAL A 96 32.35 -7.72 16.31
CA VAL A 96 33.12 -6.47 16.16
C VAL A 96 33.99 -6.54 14.92
N ALA A 97 34.09 -5.43 14.19
CA ALA A 97 35.08 -5.22 13.14
C ALA A 97 35.63 -3.79 13.19
N GLU A 98 36.82 -3.57 12.62
CA GLU A 98 37.39 -2.25 12.41
C GLU A 98 37.82 -2.09 10.95
N VAL A 99 37.41 -0.98 10.34
CA VAL A 99 37.78 -0.61 8.98
C VAL A 99 38.49 0.75 9.02
N LYS A 100 39.69 0.82 8.44
CA LYS A 100 40.47 2.06 8.39
C LYS A 100 40.17 2.85 7.13
N HIS A 101 39.86 4.12 7.30
CA HIS A 101 39.83 5.12 6.22
C HIS A 101 41.27 5.50 5.84
N GLU A 102 41.48 5.90 4.59
CA GLU A 102 42.82 6.27 4.10
C GLU A 102 43.37 7.55 4.72
N GLU A 103 42.48 8.48 5.09
CA GLU A 103 42.82 9.74 5.77
C GLU A 103 43.00 9.54 7.30
N GLY A 104 43.00 8.30 7.78
CA GLY A 104 43.30 7.96 9.18
C GLY A 104 42.08 7.82 10.10
N ALA A 105 40.87 8.17 9.65
CA ALA A 105 39.65 7.85 10.40
C ALA A 105 39.44 6.33 10.51
N VAL A 106 38.78 5.86 11.57
CA VAL A 106 38.50 4.43 11.80
C VAL A 106 37.02 4.23 12.05
N PHE A 107 36.40 3.35 11.27
CA PHE A 107 35.04 2.87 11.51
C PHE A 107 35.12 1.64 12.40
N ARG A 108 34.54 1.72 13.59
CA ARG A 108 34.40 0.58 14.49
C ARG A 108 32.95 0.10 14.47
N ILE A 109 32.74 -1.08 13.92
CA ILE A 109 31.44 -1.70 13.76
C ILE A 109 31.17 -2.56 14.99
N LEU A 110 30.04 -2.30 15.64
CA LEU A 110 29.56 -2.99 16.83
C LEU A 110 28.18 -3.57 16.51
N ASP A 111 28.15 -4.87 16.28
CA ASP A 111 26.93 -5.59 15.94
C ASP A 111 26.49 -6.48 17.11
N HIS A 112 25.21 -6.44 17.45
CA HIS A 112 24.59 -7.37 18.39
C HIS A 112 23.52 -8.18 17.66
N TRP A 113 23.70 -9.49 17.62
CA TRP A 113 22.77 -10.43 17.00
C TRP A 113 22.02 -11.22 18.08
N SER A 114 20.70 -11.29 17.98
CA SER A 114 19.85 -12.02 18.92
C SER A 114 18.74 -12.79 18.20
N ILE A 115 18.25 -13.87 18.81
CA ILE A 115 17.01 -14.54 18.39
C ILE A 115 16.03 -14.46 19.56
N ASN A 116 14.91 -13.76 19.36
CA ASN A 116 13.82 -13.66 20.33
C ASN A 116 12.52 -14.08 19.64
N ASP A 117 11.78 -15.01 20.24
CA ASP A 117 10.52 -15.55 19.68
C ASP A 117 10.61 -15.98 18.20
N GLY A 118 11.76 -16.53 17.81
CA GLY A 118 12.03 -16.99 16.45
C GLY A 118 12.37 -15.89 15.43
N ILE A 119 12.50 -14.64 15.87
CA ILE A 119 12.92 -13.50 15.04
C ILE A 119 14.41 -13.24 15.25
N LEU A 120 15.18 -13.31 14.16
CA LEU A 120 16.59 -12.91 14.16
C LEU A 120 16.68 -11.39 14.07
N THR A 121 17.39 -10.74 14.99
CA THR A 121 17.56 -9.28 15.00
C THR A 121 19.03 -8.91 15.05
N LEU A 122 19.40 -7.89 14.27
CA LEU A 122 20.70 -7.23 14.32
C LEU A 122 20.49 -5.78 14.78
N ASN A 123 21.20 -5.39 15.82
CA ASN A 123 21.45 -3.99 16.15
C ASN A 123 22.88 -3.63 15.75
N ARG A 124 23.05 -2.71 14.81
CA ARG A 124 24.37 -2.24 14.35
C ARG A 124 24.60 -0.81 14.77
N ARG A 125 25.75 -0.56 15.41
CA ARG A 125 26.31 0.78 15.64
C ARG A 125 27.68 0.90 14.99
N ILE A 126 27.92 2.00 14.27
CA ILE A 126 29.24 2.34 13.74
C ILE A 126 29.75 3.58 14.47
N GLU A 127 30.82 3.41 15.25
CA GLU A 127 31.56 4.52 15.84
C GLU A 127 32.63 4.99 14.85
N VAL A 128 32.62 6.27 14.51
CA VAL A 128 33.72 6.88 13.74
C VAL A 128 34.72 7.48 14.74
N LYS A 129 35.99 7.12 14.61
CA LYS A 129 37.11 7.76 15.33
C LYS A 129 37.92 8.59 14.33
N GLY A 130 38.19 9.84 14.65
CA GLY A 130 38.74 10.83 13.72
C GLY A 130 37.71 11.40 12.75
N ASN A 131 38.18 12.31 11.89
CA ASN A 131 37.38 12.91 10.82
C ASN A 131 38.09 12.68 9.49
N ALA A 132 37.32 12.55 8.41
CA ALA A 132 37.84 12.48 7.06
C ALA A 132 36.89 13.19 6.08
N SER A 133 37.38 13.47 4.88
CA SER A 133 36.54 14.04 3.83
C SER A 133 35.49 13.05 3.32
N GLY A 134 34.41 13.57 2.74
CA GLY A 134 33.36 12.78 2.10
C GLY A 134 32.35 12.18 3.09
N GLY A 135 31.91 10.95 2.83
CA GLY A 135 30.83 10.33 3.59
C GLY A 135 30.84 8.81 3.54
N PHE A 136 30.02 8.17 4.36
CA PHE A 136 29.88 6.73 4.39
C PHE A 136 28.43 6.25 4.52
N SER A 137 28.16 5.07 4.00
CA SER A 137 26.96 4.29 4.28
C SER A 137 27.37 2.85 4.63
N SER A 138 26.49 2.12 5.29
CA SER A 138 26.72 0.71 5.61
C SER A 138 25.54 -0.16 5.20
N SER A 139 25.84 -1.42 4.94
CA SER A 139 24.84 -2.40 4.48
C SER A 139 24.96 -3.73 5.21
N VAL A 140 23.83 -4.42 5.32
CA VAL A 140 23.72 -5.81 5.76
C VAL A 140 23.06 -6.58 4.63
N ILE A 141 23.85 -7.36 3.89
CA ILE A 141 23.45 -8.02 2.65
C ILE A 141 23.72 -9.51 2.77
N PHE A 142 22.68 -10.29 2.53
CA PHE A 142 22.72 -11.73 2.53
C PHE A 142 22.71 -12.26 1.09
N GLU A 143 23.55 -13.26 0.83
CA GLU A 143 23.55 -14.05 -0.40
C GLU A 143 22.70 -15.30 -0.17
N ILE A 144 21.75 -15.54 -1.07
CA ILE A 144 20.93 -16.76 -1.10
C ILE A 144 21.70 -17.84 -1.85
N SER A 145 21.52 -19.09 -1.46
CA SER A 145 22.08 -20.26 -2.14
C SER A 145 22.02 -20.11 -3.67
N PRO A 146 23.13 -20.33 -4.40
CA PRO A 146 23.18 -20.21 -5.86
C PRO A 146 22.20 -21.11 -6.62
N ALA A 147 21.59 -22.08 -5.94
CA ALA A 147 20.51 -22.92 -6.50
C ALA A 147 19.21 -22.15 -6.74
N VAL A 148 19.02 -20.99 -6.10
CA VAL A 148 17.87 -20.11 -6.29
C VAL A 148 18.24 -19.00 -7.28
N VAL A 149 17.47 -18.86 -8.36
CA VAL A 149 17.65 -17.77 -9.33
C VAL A 149 16.57 -16.70 -9.19
N TRP A 150 16.77 -15.52 -9.78
CA TRP A 150 15.82 -14.40 -9.71
C TRP A 150 14.36 -14.78 -10.02
N THR A 151 14.14 -15.66 -11.01
CA THR A 151 12.80 -16.09 -11.42
C THR A 151 12.14 -17.10 -10.47
N ASP A 152 12.86 -17.59 -9.45
CA ASP A 152 12.33 -18.52 -8.45
C ASP A 152 11.68 -17.82 -7.26
N ILE A 153 11.83 -16.49 -7.16
CA ILE A 153 11.45 -15.71 -5.99
C ILE A 153 10.27 -14.80 -6.33
N ARG A 154 9.27 -14.79 -5.46
CA ARG A 154 8.22 -13.76 -5.44
C ARG A 154 8.53 -12.78 -4.32
N CYS A 155 8.56 -11.50 -4.64
CA CYS A 155 8.86 -10.45 -3.68
C CYS A 155 7.59 -9.76 -3.19
N LEU A 156 7.59 -9.31 -1.94
CA LEU A 156 6.56 -8.47 -1.34
C LEU A 156 7.20 -7.17 -0.83
N ALA A 157 6.64 -6.03 -1.23
CA ALA A 157 6.86 -4.73 -0.60
C ALA A 157 5.48 -4.07 -0.44
N PRO A 158 4.97 -3.89 0.79
CA PRO A 158 3.62 -3.40 1.00
C PRO A 158 3.37 -2.08 0.23
N GLY A 159 2.23 -1.99 -0.45
CA GLY A 159 1.85 -0.86 -1.29
C GLY A 159 2.67 -0.64 -2.57
N ALA A 160 3.61 -1.53 -2.90
CA ALA A 160 4.52 -1.35 -4.04
C ALA A 160 4.74 -2.59 -4.91
N LEU A 161 4.68 -3.80 -4.35
CA LEU A 161 4.96 -5.05 -5.08
C LEU A 161 4.29 -6.26 -4.40
N TYR A 162 3.55 -7.05 -5.17
CA TYR A 162 2.83 -8.24 -4.70
C TYR A 162 3.12 -9.45 -5.62
N GLY A 163 4.40 -9.83 -5.70
CA GLY A 163 4.86 -11.00 -6.45
C GLY A 163 4.98 -10.75 -7.95
N ASP A 164 3.87 -10.48 -8.64
CA ASP A 164 3.81 -10.27 -10.09
C ASP A 164 3.90 -8.77 -10.45
N PRO A 165 5.02 -8.29 -11.03
CA PRO A 165 5.25 -6.87 -11.30
C PRO A 165 4.49 -6.34 -12.53
N THR A 166 3.78 -7.21 -13.26
CA THR A 166 3.12 -6.88 -14.54
C THR A 166 2.18 -5.69 -14.43
N PHE A 167 1.52 -5.54 -13.28
CA PHE A 167 0.49 -4.53 -13.05
C PHE A 167 0.94 -3.41 -12.11
N ASP A 168 2.24 -3.31 -11.80
CA ASP A 168 2.75 -2.31 -10.86
C ASP A 168 3.18 -1.00 -11.56
N GLY A 169 3.12 -0.97 -12.90
CA GLY A 169 3.59 0.13 -13.74
C GLY A 169 5.07 0.01 -14.06
N ASP A 170 5.44 0.22 -15.32
CA ASP A 170 6.79 -0.03 -15.86
C ASP A 170 7.94 0.58 -15.05
N ARG A 171 7.81 1.86 -14.69
CA ARG A 171 8.85 2.68 -14.02
C ARG A 171 8.72 2.72 -12.51
N SER A 172 7.70 2.07 -11.93
CA SER A 172 7.50 2.09 -10.48
C SER A 172 8.61 1.33 -9.76
N PRO A 173 8.81 1.55 -8.44
CA PRO A 173 9.80 0.82 -7.67
C PRO A 173 9.62 -0.71 -7.74
N GLY A 174 8.38 -1.21 -7.78
CA GLY A 174 8.04 -2.63 -7.97
C GLY A 174 7.84 -3.06 -9.42
N GLY A 175 8.04 -2.14 -10.37
CA GLY A 175 7.65 -2.29 -11.77
C GLY A 175 8.48 -3.24 -12.62
N THR A 176 8.01 -3.46 -13.85
CA THR A 176 8.62 -4.40 -14.80
C THR A 176 10.04 -4.03 -15.22
N LEU A 177 10.41 -2.74 -15.29
CA LEU A 177 11.79 -2.34 -15.63
C LEU A 177 12.79 -2.73 -14.53
N ASN A 178 12.39 -2.58 -13.26
CA ASN A 178 13.17 -3.00 -12.10
C ASN A 178 13.29 -4.53 -12.05
N TYR A 179 12.18 -5.25 -12.33
CA TYR A 179 12.20 -6.71 -12.44
C TYR A 179 13.13 -7.22 -13.55
N GLN A 180 13.07 -6.62 -14.75
CA GLN A 180 13.95 -6.96 -15.87
C GLN A 180 15.43 -6.67 -15.57
N SER A 181 15.68 -5.63 -14.77
CA SER A 181 17.01 -5.27 -14.27
C SER A 181 17.46 -6.14 -13.08
N ARG A 182 16.67 -7.15 -12.71
CA ARG A 182 16.88 -8.03 -11.55
C ARG A 182 17.17 -7.26 -10.26
N ARG A 183 16.39 -6.20 -9.99
CA ARG A 183 16.65 -5.31 -8.86
C ARG A 183 15.38 -4.65 -8.34
N PHE A 184 15.05 -4.90 -7.09
CA PHE A 184 14.11 -4.12 -6.30
C PHE A 184 14.85 -3.45 -5.15
N ILE A 185 14.79 -2.12 -5.08
CA ILE A 185 15.37 -1.32 -4.00
C ILE A 185 14.34 -0.29 -3.57
N MET A 186 13.81 -0.46 -2.35
CA MET A 186 12.72 0.32 -1.80
C MET A 186 13.22 1.13 -0.62
N ARG A 187 12.92 2.43 -0.59
CA ARG A 187 13.16 3.24 0.60
C ARG A 187 12.06 3.01 1.62
N GLU A 188 12.36 3.11 2.90
CA GLU A 188 11.38 2.85 3.96
C GLU A 188 10.15 3.77 3.88
N ASP A 189 10.35 5.06 3.62
CA ASP A 189 9.32 6.11 3.64
C ASP A 189 8.41 6.14 2.39
N MET A 190 8.63 5.26 1.43
CA MET A 190 7.66 5.00 0.35
C MET A 190 6.78 3.77 0.64
N LEU A 191 6.98 3.11 1.79
CA LEU A 191 6.26 1.91 2.17
C LEU A 191 5.40 2.12 3.43
N PRO A 192 4.17 1.56 3.45
CA PRO A 192 3.29 1.53 4.63
C PRO A 192 3.93 0.93 5.89
N ALA A 193 4.86 0.01 5.69
CA ALA A 193 5.80 -0.48 6.69
C ALA A 193 7.17 -0.65 6.02
N PRO A 194 8.31 -0.43 6.71
CA PRO A 194 9.66 -0.68 6.20
C PRO A 194 9.96 -2.19 6.10
N LEU A 195 9.16 -2.90 5.30
CA LEU A 195 9.08 -4.35 5.18
C LEU A 195 9.35 -4.78 3.74
N PHE A 196 10.19 -5.81 3.58
CA PHE A 196 10.40 -6.48 2.29
C PHE A 196 10.49 -7.99 2.52
N ALA A 197 9.81 -8.81 1.72
CA ALA A 197 9.85 -10.26 1.87
C ALA A 197 10.11 -11.00 0.56
N LEU A 198 10.75 -12.16 0.69
CA LEU A 198 10.99 -13.14 -0.35
C LEU A 198 10.17 -14.39 -0.06
N SER A 199 9.44 -14.89 -1.06
CA SER A 199 8.72 -16.16 -1.02
C SER A 199 9.34 -17.12 -2.02
N PHE A 200 9.68 -18.32 -1.53
CA PHE A 200 10.34 -19.37 -2.32
C PHE A 200 9.36 -20.45 -2.77
N LYS A 201 9.72 -21.18 -3.83
CA LYS A 201 8.90 -22.24 -4.43
C LYS A 201 8.55 -23.39 -3.49
N ASN A 202 9.37 -23.63 -2.47
CA ASN A 202 9.16 -24.70 -1.50
C ASN A 202 8.21 -24.30 -0.34
N GLY A 203 7.65 -23.07 -0.37
CA GLY A 203 6.77 -22.58 0.69
C GLY A 203 7.49 -21.94 1.88
N SER A 204 8.82 -21.86 1.86
CA SER A 204 9.57 -21.04 2.82
C SER A 204 9.54 -19.55 2.42
N SER A 205 9.74 -18.67 3.39
CA SER A 205 9.83 -17.22 3.17
C SER A 205 10.83 -16.56 4.10
N VAL A 206 11.39 -15.43 3.68
CA VAL A 206 12.23 -14.57 4.54
C VAL A 206 11.79 -13.12 4.38
N ALA A 207 11.47 -12.46 5.48
CA ALA A 207 11.09 -11.06 5.51
C ALA A 207 12.08 -10.23 6.34
N ILE A 208 12.43 -9.03 5.86
CA ILE A 208 13.23 -8.02 6.56
C ILE A 208 12.30 -6.88 6.99
N LEU A 209 12.43 -6.44 8.24
CA LEU A 209 11.75 -5.27 8.78
C LEU A 209 12.78 -4.37 9.48
N ASN A 210 12.67 -3.05 9.32
CA ASN A 210 13.21 -2.12 10.32
C ASN A 210 12.17 -1.96 11.44
N PRO A 211 12.42 -2.48 12.65
CA PRO A 211 11.45 -2.47 13.74
C PRO A 211 11.34 -1.11 14.44
N SER A 212 12.26 -0.17 14.18
CA SER A 212 12.30 1.16 14.81
C SER A 212 12.61 2.26 13.79
N PRO A 213 11.78 2.42 12.73
CA PRO A 213 12.05 3.38 11.68
C PRO A 213 11.94 4.83 12.19
N LYS A 214 12.92 5.67 11.84
CA LYS A 214 12.95 7.10 12.20
C LYS A 214 12.48 8.00 11.06
N GLY A 215 12.91 7.73 9.83
CA GLY A 215 12.41 8.41 8.63
C GLY A 215 12.89 9.86 8.40
N GLU A 216 13.73 10.41 9.27
CA GLU A 216 14.19 11.81 9.20
C GLU A 216 14.97 12.10 7.92
N SER A 217 14.70 13.24 7.30
CA SER A 217 15.35 13.68 6.07
C SER A 217 15.32 15.21 5.95
N THR A 218 15.94 15.72 4.90
CA THR A 218 16.01 17.15 4.56
C THR A 218 15.06 17.49 3.41
N PHE A 219 14.61 18.74 3.35
CA PHE A 219 13.73 19.21 2.29
C PHE A 219 14.38 19.07 0.90
N GLU A 220 15.68 19.32 0.81
CA GLU A 220 16.46 19.10 -0.42
C GLU A 220 16.46 17.61 -0.82
N GLU A 221 16.72 16.72 0.13
CA GLU A 221 16.77 15.27 -0.10
C GLU A 221 15.43 14.75 -0.58
N THR A 222 14.33 15.07 0.10
CA THR A 222 13.02 14.54 -0.27
C THR A 222 12.56 15.00 -1.67
N ARG A 223 13.17 16.03 -2.24
CA ARG A 223 12.94 16.50 -3.61
C ARG A 223 13.84 15.85 -4.65
N LEU A 224 14.83 15.05 -4.23
CA LEU A 224 15.78 14.36 -5.09
C LEU A 224 16.54 15.33 -6.03
N THR A 225 16.96 16.49 -5.51
CA THR A 225 17.64 17.54 -6.31
C THR A 225 19.02 17.11 -6.81
N LYS A 226 19.73 16.28 -6.06
CA LYS A 226 21.08 15.76 -6.36
C LYS A 226 21.08 14.23 -6.45
N ALA A 227 22.06 13.67 -7.14
CA ALA A 227 22.24 12.22 -7.22
C ALA A 227 23.05 11.66 -6.04
N ILE A 228 23.90 12.47 -5.44
CA ILE A 228 24.70 12.13 -4.27
C ILE A 228 24.47 13.21 -3.21
N MET A 229 24.21 12.79 -1.98
CA MET A 229 23.99 13.69 -0.85
C MET A 229 24.68 13.14 0.40
N THR A 230 25.26 14.02 1.19
CA THR A 230 25.85 13.69 2.50
C THR A 230 25.23 14.60 3.56
N ASP A 231 24.58 14.02 4.55
CA ASP A 231 23.96 14.75 5.67
C ASP A 231 23.81 13.81 6.86
N SER A 232 24.05 14.29 8.07
CA SER A 232 23.92 13.48 9.30
C SER A 232 22.46 13.24 9.70
N ARG A 233 21.51 13.98 9.14
CA ARG A 233 20.07 13.89 9.45
C ARG A 233 19.36 12.74 8.72
N PHE A 234 20.05 11.96 7.90
CA PHE A 234 19.42 10.89 7.10
C PHE A 234 19.15 9.63 7.93
N SER A 235 18.02 9.58 8.62
CA SER A 235 17.65 8.49 9.52
C SER A 235 16.69 7.48 8.87
N PHE A 236 16.93 7.11 7.60
CA PHE A 236 16.15 6.08 6.88
C PHE A 236 17.06 5.17 6.04
N GLY A 237 16.63 3.93 5.86
CA GLY A 237 17.29 2.94 5.02
C GLY A 237 16.57 2.63 3.71
N SER A 238 17.12 1.66 3.02
CA SER A 238 16.52 1.01 1.86
C SER A 238 16.67 -0.51 1.96
N LEU A 239 15.60 -1.22 1.61
CA LEU A 239 15.48 -2.67 1.66
C LEU A 239 15.08 -3.22 0.28
N GLY A 240 15.48 -4.45 0.01
CA GLY A 240 15.15 -5.08 -1.28
C GLY A 240 16.01 -6.30 -1.62
N ALA A 241 15.95 -6.70 -2.89
CA ALA A 241 16.69 -7.82 -3.44
C ALA A 241 17.16 -7.54 -4.87
N TRP A 242 18.31 -8.09 -5.25
CA TRP A 242 18.87 -7.94 -6.59
C TRP A 242 19.75 -9.13 -6.98
N GLN A 243 20.02 -9.27 -8.27
CA GLN A 243 20.94 -10.27 -8.78
C GLN A 243 21.80 -9.66 -9.89
N SER A 244 23.09 -9.48 -9.62
CA SER A 244 24.09 -9.16 -10.65
C SER A 244 24.41 -10.39 -11.50
N ASP A 245 24.93 -10.15 -12.70
CA ASP A 245 25.31 -11.25 -13.62
C ASP A 245 26.32 -12.19 -12.96
N GLU A 246 26.06 -13.50 -13.07
CA GLU A 246 26.88 -14.58 -12.51
C GLU A 246 27.03 -14.54 -10.97
N LYS A 247 26.19 -13.77 -10.26
CA LYS A 247 26.16 -13.71 -8.81
C LYS A 247 24.90 -14.38 -8.22
N PRO A 248 24.97 -14.86 -6.97
CA PRO A 248 23.78 -15.29 -6.25
C PRO A 248 22.78 -14.14 -6.10
N VAL A 249 21.52 -14.46 -5.81
CA VAL A 249 20.55 -13.43 -5.42
C VAL A 249 20.98 -12.86 -4.08
N GLU A 250 21.05 -11.54 -4.00
CA GLU A 250 21.33 -10.79 -2.79
C GLU A 250 20.05 -10.12 -2.28
N PHE A 251 19.90 -10.01 -0.97
CA PHE A 251 18.85 -9.21 -0.35
C PHE A 251 19.35 -8.61 0.96
N GLY A 252 18.80 -7.47 1.36
CA GLY A 252 19.29 -6.82 2.56
C GLY A 252 18.84 -5.39 2.76
N PHE A 253 19.62 -4.67 3.56
CA PHE A 253 19.36 -3.33 4.03
C PHE A 253 20.60 -2.43 3.85
N THR A 254 20.39 -1.16 3.48
CA THR A 254 21.45 -0.14 3.38
C THR A 254 21.03 1.14 4.10
N PHE A 255 21.96 1.74 4.85
CA PHE A 255 21.75 2.94 5.67
C PHE A 255 22.91 3.94 5.52
N PRO A 256 22.65 5.21 5.17
CA PRO A 256 21.37 5.74 4.70
C PRO A 256 20.90 5.10 3.39
N GLY A 257 19.58 5.11 3.16
CA GLY A 257 18.95 4.38 2.06
C GLY A 257 19.38 4.85 0.66
N VAL A 258 19.61 3.89 -0.23
CA VAL A 258 19.83 4.12 -1.66
C VAL A 258 18.52 3.92 -2.43
N THR A 259 18.33 4.65 -3.53
CA THR A 259 17.14 4.47 -4.38
C THR A 259 17.51 4.57 -5.84
N THR A 260 16.77 3.87 -6.70
CA THR A 260 16.82 4.05 -8.15
C THR A 260 15.51 4.63 -8.66
N SER A 261 15.60 5.43 -9.72
CA SER A 261 14.43 5.93 -10.45
C SER A 261 14.69 5.89 -11.95
N TYR A 262 13.66 5.65 -12.74
CA TYR A 262 13.75 5.75 -14.20
C TYR A 262 13.35 7.16 -14.64
N GLY A 263 14.14 7.74 -15.56
CA GLY A 263 13.85 9.03 -16.15
C GLY A 263 12.50 9.04 -16.89
N ARG A 264 11.87 10.22 -17.00
CA ARG A 264 10.61 10.40 -17.75
C ARG A 264 10.80 10.59 -19.26
N GLY A 265 12.04 10.56 -19.76
CA GLY A 265 12.38 10.77 -21.17
C GLY A 265 11.82 9.70 -22.13
N THR A 266 11.99 9.95 -23.42
CA THR A 266 11.59 9.05 -24.53
C THR A 266 12.61 7.94 -24.82
N ASP A 267 13.76 7.96 -24.14
CA ASP A 267 14.80 6.95 -24.29
C ASP A 267 14.26 5.56 -23.98
N THR A 268 14.67 4.57 -24.79
CA THR A 268 14.25 3.17 -24.67
C THR A 268 15.49 2.28 -24.68
N PRO A 269 15.86 1.63 -23.56
CA PRO A 269 15.25 1.76 -22.23
C PRO A 269 15.58 3.11 -21.57
N PRO A 270 14.70 3.64 -20.69
CA PRO A 270 14.96 4.89 -20.00
C PRO A 270 16.18 4.77 -19.07
N PRO A 271 17.03 5.81 -18.96
CA PRO A 271 18.20 5.75 -18.09
C PRO A 271 17.80 5.61 -16.62
N VAL A 272 18.56 4.79 -15.89
CA VAL A 272 18.45 4.64 -14.43
C VAL A 272 19.22 5.76 -13.76
N ARG A 273 18.53 6.52 -12.90
CA ARG A 273 19.14 7.49 -12.01
C ARG A 273 19.31 6.87 -10.62
N TRP A 274 20.54 6.78 -10.16
CA TRP A 274 20.88 6.40 -8.79
C TRP A 274 20.84 7.63 -7.89
N ILE A 275 20.22 7.50 -6.72
CA ILE A 275 20.29 8.48 -5.64
C ILE A 275 20.95 7.80 -4.45
N ARG A 276 22.16 8.24 -4.13
CA ARG A 276 23.01 7.71 -3.07
C ARG A 276 23.13 8.72 -1.94
N ARG A 277 23.12 8.21 -0.71
CA ARG A 277 23.07 9.01 0.50
C ARG A 277 24.12 8.49 1.47
N PHE A 278 24.77 9.41 2.16
CA PHE A 278 25.88 9.14 3.04
C PHE A 278 25.73 9.97 4.33
N HIS A 279 26.26 9.45 5.42
CA HIS A 279 26.57 10.24 6.59
C HIS A 279 27.98 10.82 6.46
N PRO A 280 28.29 11.98 7.05
CA PRO A 280 29.66 12.51 7.05
C PRO A 280 30.63 11.56 7.77
N VAL A 281 31.91 11.52 7.37
CA VAL A 281 32.94 10.79 8.13
C VAL A 281 33.43 11.66 9.29
N SER A 282 32.67 11.65 10.40
CA SER A 282 32.96 12.46 11.58
C SER A 282 32.64 11.75 12.89
N GLU A 283 33.42 12.04 13.95
CA GLU A 283 33.18 11.52 15.31
C GLU A 283 31.79 11.89 15.86
N GLU A 284 31.18 12.97 15.38
CA GLU A 284 29.84 13.42 15.80
C GLU A 284 28.70 12.66 15.10
N THR A 285 29.03 11.76 14.17
CA THR A 285 28.03 11.05 13.37
C THR A 285 27.34 9.96 14.18
N GLU A 286 26.02 10.09 14.35
CA GLU A 286 25.18 9.00 14.82
C GLU A 286 24.87 8.05 13.65
N HIS A 287 25.48 6.86 13.65
CA HIS A 287 25.19 5.81 12.67
C HIS A 287 24.81 4.51 13.37
N GLN A 288 23.51 4.36 13.60
CA GLN A 288 22.93 3.19 14.24
C GLN A 288 21.58 2.83 13.62
N TYR A 289 21.33 1.53 13.44
CA TYR A 289 20.06 1.00 12.99
C TYR A 289 19.83 -0.41 13.52
N GLU A 290 18.57 -0.82 13.49
CA GLU A 290 18.14 -2.17 13.80
C GLU A 290 17.42 -2.77 12.60
N ILE A 291 17.64 -4.06 12.35
CA ILE A 291 16.89 -4.83 11.36
C ILE A 291 16.55 -6.20 11.92
N SER A 292 15.34 -6.67 11.63
CA SER A 292 14.83 -7.96 12.05
C SER A 292 14.47 -8.82 10.85
N PHE A 293 14.61 -10.13 11.00
CA PHE A 293 14.37 -11.13 9.98
C PHE A 293 13.37 -12.17 10.49
N ARG A 294 12.27 -12.33 9.76
CA ARG A 294 11.27 -13.39 9.99
C ARG A 294 11.46 -14.50 8.97
N PHE A 295 11.53 -15.74 9.44
CA PHE A 295 11.59 -16.94 8.60
C PHE A 295 10.25 -17.68 8.67
N GLY A 296 9.60 -17.85 7.53
CA GLY A 296 8.32 -18.54 7.38
C GLY A 296 8.48 -19.91 6.71
N LYS A 297 7.50 -20.80 6.94
CA LYS A 297 7.45 -22.15 6.39
C LYS A 297 6.04 -22.56 6.04
N ASN A 298 5.89 -23.40 5.01
CA ASN A 298 4.59 -23.88 4.50
C ASN A 298 3.61 -22.73 4.19
N GLU A 299 4.11 -21.63 3.62
CA GLU A 299 3.34 -20.44 3.30
C GLU A 299 3.04 -20.36 1.81
N SER A 300 1.76 -20.18 1.48
CA SER A 300 1.38 -19.63 0.19
C SER A 300 1.77 -18.15 0.11
N PHE A 301 1.72 -17.54 -1.07
CA PHE A 301 2.05 -16.11 -1.18
C PHE A 301 1.05 -15.20 -0.43
N PRO A 302 -0.27 -15.46 -0.44
CA PRO A 302 -1.21 -14.82 0.48
C PRO A 302 -0.81 -14.93 1.96
N ASP A 303 -0.31 -16.09 2.40
CA ASP A 303 0.17 -16.27 3.78
C ASP A 303 1.40 -15.40 4.06
N VAL A 304 2.33 -15.27 3.10
CA VAL A 304 3.48 -14.35 3.22
C VAL A 304 3.02 -12.91 3.39
N ILE A 305 2.00 -12.48 2.64
CA ILE A 305 1.40 -11.13 2.78
C ILE A 305 0.85 -10.96 4.20
N SER A 306 -0.05 -11.85 4.62
CA SER A 306 -0.73 -11.78 5.92
C SER A 306 0.25 -11.86 7.09
N HIS A 307 1.11 -12.88 7.12
CA HIS A 307 2.02 -13.14 8.23
C HIS A 307 3.13 -12.09 8.34
N ALA A 308 3.73 -11.66 7.22
CA ALA A 308 4.75 -10.62 7.27
C ALA A 308 4.16 -9.25 7.63
N TRP A 309 2.96 -8.94 7.12
CA TRP A 309 2.27 -7.71 7.47
C TRP A 309 1.89 -7.66 8.95
N ARG A 310 1.26 -8.72 9.48
CA ARG A 310 0.88 -8.79 10.91
C ARG A 310 2.11 -8.76 11.81
N TRP A 311 3.21 -9.40 11.41
CA TRP A 311 4.48 -9.26 12.13
C TRP A 311 4.96 -7.79 12.17
N ALA A 312 4.90 -7.07 11.04
CA ALA A 312 5.23 -5.64 11.03
C ALA A 312 4.25 -4.81 11.88
N TRP A 313 2.96 -5.10 11.83
CA TRP A 313 1.93 -4.45 12.66
C TRP A 313 2.24 -4.58 14.14
N TYR A 314 2.45 -5.80 14.65
CA TYR A 314 2.71 -6.02 16.07
C TYR A 314 4.08 -5.51 16.52
N THR A 315 5.06 -5.48 15.62
CA THR A 315 6.40 -4.95 15.93
C THR A 315 6.41 -3.43 16.01
N LEU A 316 5.73 -2.76 15.06
CA LEU A 316 5.68 -1.29 14.98
C LEU A 316 4.64 -0.69 15.93
N ASP A 317 3.63 -1.49 16.34
CA ASP A 317 2.62 -1.13 17.34
C ASP A 317 1.99 0.26 17.05
N PRO A 318 1.30 0.39 15.90
CA PRO A 318 0.78 1.67 15.44
C PRO A 318 -0.17 2.28 16.48
N LYS A 319 0.25 3.42 17.04
CA LYS A 319 -0.56 4.14 18.03
C LYS A 319 -1.70 4.89 17.36
N THR A 320 -2.93 4.57 17.75
CA THR A 320 -4.13 5.26 17.31
C THR A 320 -4.24 6.66 17.92
N SER A 321 -4.43 7.66 17.06
CA SER A 321 -4.72 9.03 17.43
C SER A 321 -6.24 9.25 17.47
N TYR A 322 -6.84 9.07 18.64
CA TYR A 322 -8.28 9.17 18.79
C TYR A 322 -8.82 10.56 18.42
N THR A 323 -9.97 10.56 17.74
CA THR A 323 -10.77 11.75 17.42
C THR A 323 -12.15 11.61 18.03
N ASP A 324 -12.79 12.74 18.35
CA ASP A 324 -14.22 12.77 18.65
C ASP A 324 -15.00 12.41 17.37
N VAL A 325 -15.50 11.18 17.32
CA VAL A 325 -16.19 10.61 16.15
C VAL A 325 -17.51 11.34 15.88
N GLU A 326 -18.21 11.77 16.92
CA GLU A 326 -19.50 12.47 16.79
C GLU A 326 -19.30 13.91 16.31
N GLN A 327 -18.29 14.61 16.84
CA GLN A 327 -17.90 15.92 16.31
C GLN A 327 -17.47 15.80 14.84
N MET A 328 -16.63 14.80 14.52
CA MET A 328 -16.17 14.58 13.15
C MET A 328 -17.32 14.35 12.20
N ARG A 329 -18.28 13.48 12.58
CA ARG A 329 -19.50 13.22 11.80
C ARG A 329 -20.27 14.50 11.50
N ARG A 330 -20.51 15.35 12.50
CA ARG A 330 -21.23 16.63 12.34
C ARG A 330 -20.51 17.60 11.42
N LEU A 331 -19.21 17.80 11.62
CA LEU A 331 -18.40 18.71 10.80
C LEU A 331 -18.38 18.27 9.34
N LEU A 332 -18.19 16.98 9.08
CA LEU A 332 -18.13 16.43 7.75
C LEU A 332 -19.49 16.50 7.04
N ILE A 333 -20.60 16.15 7.70
CA ILE A 333 -21.92 16.20 7.05
C ILE A 333 -22.37 17.64 6.76
N ASP A 334 -22.02 18.60 7.62
CA ASP A 334 -22.27 20.02 7.37
C ASP A 334 -21.39 20.55 6.24
N GLN A 335 -20.12 20.14 6.17
CA GLN A 335 -19.25 20.47 5.04
C GLN A 335 -19.81 19.90 3.73
N LEU A 336 -20.24 18.64 3.70
CA LEU A 336 -20.85 18.01 2.51
C LEU A 336 -22.09 18.77 2.05
N ALA A 337 -23.03 19.03 2.97
CA ALA A 337 -24.26 19.76 2.69
C ALA A 337 -23.98 21.16 2.14
N SER A 338 -22.92 21.84 2.62
CA SER A 338 -22.53 23.16 2.13
C SER A 338 -21.97 23.17 0.70
N GLN A 339 -21.58 22.02 0.15
CA GLN A 339 -21.12 21.91 -1.24
C GLN A 339 -22.26 21.61 -2.22
N VAL A 340 -23.42 21.16 -1.74
CA VAL A 340 -24.58 20.86 -2.59
C VAL A 340 -25.00 22.12 -3.35
N THR A 341 -25.02 22.02 -4.68
CA THR A 341 -25.30 23.14 -5.58
C THR A 341 -26.52 22.84 -6.43
N THR A 342 -27.37 23.85 -6.63
CA THR A 342 -28.53 23.78 -7.52
C THR A 342 -28.41 24.81 -8.65
N ILE A 343 -28.58 24.37 -9.90
CA ILE A 343 -28.64 25.22 -11.10
C ILE A 343 -29.88 24.85 -11.93
N ASP A 344 -30.78 25.81 -12.14
CA ASP A 344 -32.06 25.65 -12.84
C ASP A 344 -32.85 24.39 -12.41
N GLY A 345 -32.93 24.17 -11.09
CA GLY A 345 -33.67 23.04 -10.51
C GLY A 345 -32.98 21.68 -10.61
N ARG A 346 -31.74 21.61 -11.10
CA ARG A 346 -30.86 20.42 -11.01
C ARG A 346 -29.94 20.58 -9.82
N THR A 347 -29.80 19.54 -9.01
CA THR A 347 -29.01 19.55 -7.78
C THR A 347 -27.95 18.46 -7.83
N GLY A 348 -26.74 18.78 -7.39
CA GLY A 348 -25.64 17.83 -7.32
C GLY A 348 -24.54 18.29 -6.37
N ILE A 349 -23.63 17.38 -6.06
CA ILE A 349 -22.39 17.67 -5.35
C ILE A 349 -21.30 17.88 -6.43
N PRO A 350 -20.73 19.09 -6.55
CA PRO A 350 -19.63 19.41 -7.46
C PRO A 350 -18.48 18.40 -7.38
N PHE A 351 -17.94 17.98 -8.52
CA PHE A 351 -16.86 17.00 -8.57
C PHE A 351 -15.58 17.47 -7.87
N VAL A 352 -15.31 18.77 -7.86
CA VAL A 352 -14.06 19.31 -7.32
C VAL A 352 -14.24 20.72 -6.78
N MET A 353 -13.66 20.97 -5.61
CA MET A 353 -13.59 22.29 -4.97
C MET A 353 -12.17 22.57 -4.48
N SER A 354 -11.74 23.83 -4.53
CA SER A 354 -10.47 24.25 -3.91
C SER A 354 -10.58 24.15 -2.39
N THR A 355 -9.57 23.56 -1.74
CA THR A 355 -9.44 23.59 -0.27
C THR A 355 -8.87 24.90 0.25
N GLN A 356 -8.42 25.78 -0.66
CA GLN A 356 -7.95 27.12 -0.37
C GLN A 356 -9.03 28.14 -0.70
N ASP A 357 -9.05 29.26 0.02
CA ASP A 357 -9.96 30.37 -0.27
C ASP A 357 -9.54 31.06 -1.58
N THR A 358 -10.28 30.77 -2.65
CA THR A 358 -10.05 31.33 -3.98
C THR A 358 -11.35 31.49 -4.74
N ALA A 359 -11.44 32.55 -5.53
CA ALA A 359 -12.56 32.79 -6.44
C ALA A 359 -12.51 31.88 -7.69
N LEU A 360 -11.38 31.21 -7.95
CA LEU A 360 -11.18 30.38 -9.13
C LEU A 360 -11.89 29.03 -8.99
N ARG A 361 -12.90 28.80 -9.84
CA ARG A 361 -13.51 27.47 -10.00
C ARG A 361 -12.72 26.64 -11.00
N GLN A 362 -12.54 25.36 -10.71
CA GLN A 362 -11.95 24.41 -11.65
C GLN A 362 -12.89 24.19 -12.84
N TRP A 363 -12.36 23.90 -14.02
CA TRP A 363 -13.16 23.78 -15.25
C TRP A 363 -14.28 22.73 -15.17
N ASN A 364 -14.08 21.68 -14.39
CA ASN A 364 -14.99 20.56 -14.17
C ASN A 364 -15.81 20.68 -12.88
N TRP A 365 -15.93 21.86 -12.28
CA TRP A 365 -16.69 22.02 -11.03
C TRP A 365 -18.19 21.69 -11.19
N THR A 366 -18.79 21.92 -12.36
CA THR A 366 -20.20 21.53 -12.63
C THR A 366 -20.37 20.06 -12.97
N MET A 367 -19.27 19.29 -13.03
CA MET A 367 -19.34 17.87 -13.29
C MET A 367 -19.95 17.16 -12.08
N ILE A 368 -21.01 16.38 -12.31
CA ILE A 368 -21.71 15.60 -11.29
C ILE A 368 -21.52 14.12 -11.64
N ALA A 369 -20.97 13.34 -10.71
CA ALA A 369 -20.43 12.02 -11.02
C ALA A 369 -20.92 10.94 -10.05
N MET A 370 -21.26 9.78 -10.59
CA MET A 370 -21.60 8.58 -9.83
C MET A 370 -20.36 7.83 -9.37
N GLY A 371 -20.41 7.27 -8.15
CA GLY A 371 -19.40 6.34 -7.62
C GLY A 371 -17.99 6.92 -7.63
N PHE A 372 -16.99 6.05 -7.46
CA PHE A 372 -15.55 6.37 -7.41
C PHE A 372 -15.30 7.68 -6.64
N VAL A 373 -14.65 8.66 -7.26
CA VAL A 373 -14.35 9.96 -6.64
C VAL A 373 -15.57 10.90 -6.52
N GLY A 374 -16.63 10.64 -7.29
CA GLY A 374 -17.80 11.52 -7.45
C GLY A 374 -18.89 11.35 -6.40
N LYS A 375 -19.14 10.11 -5.96
CA LYS A 375 -19.97 9.73 -4.80
C LYS A 375 -21.32 10.46 -4.66
N ASN A 376 -21.99 10.86 -5.74
CA ASN A 376 -23.15 11.74 -5.60
C ASN A 376 -24.36 11.06 -4.96
N LEU A 377 -24.68 9.81 -5.34
CA LEU A 377 -25.80 9.10 -4.73
C LEU A 377 -25.46 8.64 -3.32
N GLU A 378 -24.20 8.28 -3.04
CA GLU A 378 -23.75 7.99 -1.68
C GLU A 378 -23.76 9.23 -0.77
N GLY A 379 -23.33 10.39 -1.26
CA GLY A 379 -23.47 11.66 -0.55
C GLY A 379 -24.93 12.03 -0.27
N ALA A 380 -25.83 11.79 -1.24
CA ALA A 380 -27.27 11.98 -1.05
C ALA A 380 -27.83 11.04 0.03
N ASP A 381 -27.45 9.77 0.03
CA ASP A 381 -27.83 8.78 1.04
C ASP A 381 -27.39 9.21 2.46
N LEU A 382 -26.18 9.75 2.60
CA LEU A 382 -25.67 10.29 3.86
C LEU A 382 -26.48 11.50 4.37
N LEU A 383 -26.90 12.39 3.47
CA LEU A 383 -27.78 13.52 3.82
C LEU A 383 -29.16 13.04 4.28
N LEU A 384 -29.73 12.02 3.61
CA LEU A 384 -30.99 11.41 4.02
C LEU A 384 -30.88 10.75 5.41
N ARG A 385 -29.77 10.06 5.67
CA ARG A 385 -29.50 9.45 7.00
C ARG A 385 -29.40 10.49 8.10
N GLU A 386 -28.70 11.60 7.85
CA GLU A 386 -28.58 12.67 8.84
C GLU A 386 -29.92 13.38 9.07
N ALA A 387 -30.73 13.56 8.03
CA ALA A 387 -32.07 14.10 8.17
C ALA A 387 -32.97 13.25 9.08
N GLU A 388 -32.76 11.93 9.12
CA GLU A 388 -33.49 11.09 10.06
C GLU A 388 -33.09 11.31 11.52
N ARG A 389 -31.85 11.75 11.77
CA ARG A 389 -31.35 12.10 13.11
C ARG A 389 -31.77 13.50 13.56
N ASP A 390 -31.98 14.41 12.62
CA ASP A 390 -32.26 15.81 12.88
C ASP A 390 -33.69 16.18 12.48
N LYS A 391 -34.60 16.31 13.46
CA LYS A 391 -36.02 16.66 13.20
C LYS A 391 -36.27 18.17 13.07
N THR A 392 -35.22 18.99 12.93
CA THR A 392 -35.33 20.44 12.75
C THR A 392 -35.37 20.83 11.27
N GLU A 393 -35.40 22.14 10.99
CA GLU A 393 -35.29 22.67 9.62
C GLU A 393 -33.97 22.27 8.93
N ARG A 394 -32.88 22.09 9.69
CA ARG A 394 -31.61 21.59 9.12
C ARG A 394 -31.79 20.21 8.51
N GLY A 395 -32.39 19.26 9.24
CA GLY A 395 -32.67 17.93 8.71
C GLY A 395 -33.66 17.95 7.55
N ASN A 396 -34.72 18.75 7.60
CA ASN A 396 -35.64 18.91 6.45
C ASN A 396 -34.92 19.41 5.18
N ARG A 397 -33.97 20.34 5.32
CA ARG A 397 -33.14 20.81 4.20
C ARG A 397 -32.21 19.70 3.68
N MET A 398 -31.60 18.92 4.57
CA MET A 398 -30.75 17.79 4.18
C MET A 398 -31.54 16.69 3.45
N HIS A 399 -32.75 16.38 3.92
CA HIS A 399 -33.64 15.43 3.23
C HIS A 399 -33.92 15.91 1.81
N LYS A 400 -34.35 17.17 1.68
CA LYS A 400 -34.60 17.79 0.38
C LYS A 400 -33.37 17.76 -0.53
N MET A 401 -32.19 18.12 -0.02
CA MET A 401 -30.93 18.05 -0.79
C MET A 401 -30.67 16.64 -1.31
N GLY A 402 -30.76 15.62 -0.43
CA GLY A 402 -30.56 14.22 -0.81
C GLY A 402 -31.53 13.76 -1.91
N SER A 403 -32.83 14.00 -1.71
CA SER A 403 -33.84 13.66 -2.71
C SER A 403 -33.65 14.39 -4.04
N ASP A 404 -33.33 15.70 -4.01
CA ASP A 404 -33.13 16.49 -5.23
C ASP A 404 -31.89 16.04 -6.02
N ILE A 405 -30.80 15.64 -5.35
CA ILE A 405 -29.60 15.07 -6.00
C ILE A 405 -29.97 13.79 -6.76
N ILE A 406 -30.64 12.86 -6.09
CA ILE A 406 -31.05 11.58 -6.69
C ILE A 406 -31.94 11.82 -7.91
N MET A 407 -32.95 12.67 -7.77
CA MET A 407 -33.89 12.95 -8.87
C MET A 407 -33.23 13.69 -10.04
N SER A 408 -32.26 14.57 -9.77
CA SER A 408 -31.50 15.24 -10.82
C SER A 408 -30.64 14.27 -11.62
N MET A 409 -29.98 13.34 -10.93
CA MET A 409 -29.20 12.27 -11.57
C MET A 409 -30.08 11.37 -12.44
N ILE A 410 -31.21 10.88 -11.91
CA ILE A 410 -32.14 10.02 -12.66
C ILE A 410 -32.64 10.74 -13.91
N ARG A 411 -33.02 12.03 -13.81
CA ARG A 411 -33.49 12.82 -14.96
C ARG A 411 -32.42 12.97 -16.03
N ALA A 412 -31.17 13.19 -15.64
CA ALA A 412 -30.06 13.37 -16.57
C ALA A 412 -29.60 12.06 -17.24
N LEU A 413 -29.71 10.91 -16.54
CA LEU A 413 -29.14 9.62 -16.93
C LEU A 413 -30.19 8.49 -17.07
N ASN A 414 -31.43 8.80 -17.44
CA ASN A 414 -32.54 7.82 -17.49
C ASN A 414 -32.43 6.73 -18.58
N LYS A 415 -31.50 6.87 -19.52
CA LYS A 415 -31.28 5.90 -20.61
C LYS A 415 -30.41 4.74 -20.15
N VAL A 416 -30.73 3.54 -20.64
CA VAL A 416 -29.93 2.32 -20.44
C VAL A 416 -29.81 1.65 -21.82
N PRO A 417 -28.60 1.32 -22.32
CA PRO A 417 -27.28 1.48 -21.67
C PRO A 417 -26.97 2.95 -21.33
N LEU A 418 -26.16 3.17 -20.29
CA LEU A 418 -25.83 4.54 -19.83
C LEU A 418 -25.01 5.28 -20.89
N GLU A 419 -25.34 6.55 -21.12
CA GLU A 419 -24.55 7.45 -21.99
C GLU A 419 -23.29 7.96 -21.28
N ALA A 420 -23.34 8.08 -19.95
CA ALA A 420 -22.25 8.48 -19.06
C ALA A 420 -22.55 8.01 -17.62
N THR A 421 -21.55 8.03 -16.74
CA THR A 421 -21.69 7.85 -15.29
C THR A 421 -21.78 9.18 -14.55
N GLY A 422 -22.21 10.24 -15.24
CA GLY A 422 -22.38 11.57 -14.69
C GLY A 422 -22.88 12.57 -15.72
N TYR A 423 -23.22 13.77 -15.26
CA TYR A 423 -23.83 14.82 -16.07
C TYR A 423 -23.26 16.19 -15.70
N ASP A 424 -23.48 17.18 -16.57
CA ASP A 424 -23.15 18.57 -16.30
C ASP A 424 -24.30 19.26 -15.58
N LEU A 425 -24.06 19.76 -14.37
CA LEU A 425 -25.05 20.47 -13.56
C LEU A 425 -25.65 21.67 -14.31
N ALA A 426 -24.86 22.36 -15.14
CA ALA A 426 -25.29 23.55 -15.86
C ALA A 426 -26.19 23.24 -17.06
N THR A 427 -25.98 22.12 -17.75
CA THR A 427 -26.72 21.76 -18.97
C THR A 427 -27.71 20.61 -18.78
N GLY A 428 -27.57 19.81 -17.72
CA GLY A 428 -28.38 18.63 -17.43
C GLY A 428 -28.12 17.48 -18.38
N LYS A 429 -27.10 17.58 -19.24
CA LYS A 429 -26.75 16.58 -20.24
C LYS A 429 -25.69 15.63 -19.69
N PRO A 430 -25.67 14.36 -20.13
CA PRO A 430 -24.55 13.46 -19.87
C PRO A 430 -23.21 14.13 -20.20
N TRP A 431 -22.24 14.00 -19.30
CA TRP A 431 -20.96 14.66 -19.46
C TRP A 431 -20.08 13.90 -20.45
N ASP A 432 -19.54 14.60 -21.44
CA ASP A 432 -18.66 14.01 -22.47
C ASP A 432 -17.18 14.14 -22.06
N HIS A 433 -16.75 13.32 -21.11
CA HIS A 433 -15.34 13.21 -20.70
C HIS A 433 -15.06 11.78 -20.26
N GLU A 434 -13.85 11.29 -20.52
CA GLU A 434 -13.46 9.90 -20.26
C GLU A 434 -13.65 9.49 -18.78
N TRP A 435 -13.46 10.44 -17.84
CA TRP A 435 -13.70 10.22 -16.41
C TRP A 435 -15.14 9.82 -16.07
N LEU A 436 -16.11 10.22 -16.89
CA LEU A 436 -17.52 9.88 -16.75
C LEU A 436 -18.01 9.00 -17.89
N ALA A 437 -17.11 8.31 -18.60
CA ALA A 437 -17.52 7.24 -19.49
C ALA A 437 -18.38 6.19 -18.72
N PRO A 438 -19.11 5.31 -19.42
CA PRO A 438 -19.91 4.24 -18.82
C PRO A 438 -19.09 3.16 -18.08
N TRP A 439 -18.37 3.55 -17.03
CA TRP A 439 -17.56 2.70 -16.17
C TRP A 439 -18.44 1.83 -15.28
N LEU A 440 -18.15 0.53 -15.27
CA LEU A 440 -18.82 -0.46 -14.43
C LEU A 440 -18.78 -0.03 -12.96
N ARG A 441 -17.58 0.25 -12.43
CA ARG A 441 -17.38 0.62 -11.03
C ARG A 441 -18.23 1.81 -10.61
N ASN A 442 -18.12 2.92 -11.34
CA ASN A 442 -18.80 4.17 -11.04
C ASN A 442 -20.32 3.96 -10.95
N ALA A 443 -20.89 3.24 -11.93
CA ALA A 443 -22.33 2.96 -11.95
C ALA A 443 -22.74 2.04 -10.78
N THR A 444 -22.03 0.93 -10.57
CA THR A 444 -22.46 -0.10 -9.62
C THR A 444 -22.32 0.31 -8.16
N GLU A 445 -21.28 1.08 -7.80
CA GLU A 445 -21.11 1.59 -6.44
C GLU A 445 -22.28 2.48 -6.01
N ASP A 446 -22.65 3.46 -6.82
CA ASP A 446 -23.69 4.42 -6.48
C ASP A 446 -25.11 3.83 -6.64
N MET A 447 -25.32 2.94 -7.61
CA MET A 447 -26.59 2.22 -7.75
C MET A 447 -26.84 1.26 -6.59
N ARG A 448 -25.79 0.62 -6.04
CA ARG A 448 -25.90 -0.18 -4.81
C ARG A 448 -26.44 0.69 -3.67
N THR A 449 -25.86 1.87 -3.49
CA THR A 449 -26.29 2.80 -2.46
C THR A 449 -27.72 3.25 -2.66
N LEU A 450 -28.12 3.56 -3.91
CA LEU A 450 -29.48 3.99 -4.21
C LEU A 450 -30.54 2.91 -3.89
N VAL A 451 -30.26 1.62 -4.14
CA VAL A 451 -31.19 0.54 -3.78
C VAL A 451 -31.34 0.42 -2.26
N ARG A 452 -30.24 0.53 -1.50
CA ARG A 452 -30.29 0.54 -0.03
C ARG A 452 -31.04 1.77 0.50
N ALA A 453 -30.82 2.94 -0.11
CA ALA A 453 -31.56 4.16 0.20
C ALA A 453 -33.06 3.98 -0.02
N TYR A 454 -33.46 3.41 -1.17
CA TYR A 454 -34.84 3.10 -1.50
C TYR A 454 -35.50 2.16 -0.48
N GLN A 455 -34.82 1.06 -0.10
CA GLN A 455 -35.34 0.14 0.94
C GLN A 455 -35.60 0.88 2.26
N ARG A 456 -34.66 1.74 2.68
CA ARG A 456 -34.78 2.49 3.92
C ARG A 456 -35.90 3.53 3.87
N GLU A 457 -36.01 4.31 2.80
CA GLU A 457 -37.11 5.29 2.61
C GLU A 457 -38.47 4.58 2.59
N ARG A 458 -38.57 3.42 1.91
CA ARG A 458 -39.79 2.62 1.87
C ARG A 458 -40.19 2.12 3.27
N ASN A 459 -39.23 1.67 4.08
CA ASN A 459 -39.48 1.28 5.47
C ASN A 459 -39.95 2.45 6.35
N LEU A 460 -39.62 3.68 5.96
CA LEU A 460 -40.09 4.92 6.60
C LEU A 460 -41.42 5.44 6.00
N GLY A 461 -42.06 4.67 5.10
CA GLY A 461 -43.34 5.02 4.49
C GLY A 461 -43.24 6.00 3.30
N ARG A 462 -42.03 6.24 2.77
CA ARG A 462 -41.78 7.10 1.61
C ARG A 462 -41.41 6.24 0.41
N ASP A 463 -42.37 6.04 -0.48
CA ASP A 463 -42.16 5.24 -1.68
C ASP A 463 -41.57 6.10 -2.80
N ASN A 464 -40.45 5.66 -3.39
CA ASN A 464 -39.74 6.32 -4.48
C ASN A 464 -39.47 5.30 -5.61
N PRO A 465 -40.51 4.78 -6.27
CA PRO A 465 -40.39 3.65 -7.21
C PRO A 465 -39.47 3.95 -8.40
N GLU A 466 -39.34 5.22 -8.80
CA GLU A 466 -38.42 5.66 -9.84
C GLU A 466 -36.94 5.35 -9.52
N TRP A 467 -36.54 5.38 -8.24
CA TRP A 467 -35.17 5.09 -7.81
C TRP A 467 -34.84 3.63 -8.09
N PHE A 468 -35.72 2.74 -7.65
CA PHE A 468 -35.58 1.30 -7.86
C PHE A 468 -35.69 0.92 -9.34
N ASN A 469 -36.66 1.48 -10.06
CA ASN A 469 -36.89 1.15 -11.47
C ASN A 469 -35.69 1.53 -12.36
N TRP A 470 -35.03 2.66 -12.09
CA TRP A 470 -33.83 3.05 -12.82
C TRP A 470 -32.68 2.06 -12.61
N VAL A 471 -32.40 1.69 -11.35
CA VAL A 471 -31.36 0.70 -11.03
C VAL A 471 -31.70 -0.65 -11.64
N LYS A 472 -32.94 -1.13 -11.49
CA LYS A 472 -33.38 -2.41 -12.05
C LYS A 472 -33.18 -2.47 -13.57
N LYS A 473 -33.54 -1.40 -14.29
CA LYS A 473 -33.35 -1.31 -15.74
C LYS A 473 -31.87 -1.44 -16.11
N TYR A 474 -30.97 -0.77 -15.37
CA TYR A 474 -29.54 -0.89 -15.58
C TYR A 474 -29.02 -2.30 -15.28
N VAL A 475 -29.39 -2.89 -14.14
CA VAL A 475 -28.90 -4.22 -13.75
C VAL A 475 -29.42 -5.31 -14.69
N ASP A 476 -30.68 -5.26 -15.13
CA ASP A 476 -31.21 -6.20 -16.12
C ASP A 476 -30.45 -6.12 -17.45
N TRP A 477 -30.05 -4.93 -17.89
CA TRP A 477 -29.14 -4.79 -19.04
C TRP A 477 -27.74 -5.33 -18.75
N LEU A 478 -27.18 -5.01 -17.57
CA LEU A 478 -25.83 -5.41 -17.19
C LEU A 478 -25.68 -6.93 -17.19
N LEU A 479 -26.69 -7.68 -16.71
CA LEU A 479 -26.68 -9.15 -16.76
C LEU A 479 -26.44 -9.71 -18.16
N LEU A 480 -26.94 -9.04 -19.20
CA LEU A 480 -26.73 -9.43 -20.61
C LEU A 480 -25.29 -9.18 -21.08
N GLN A 481 -24.52 -8.40 -20.32
CA GLN A 481 -23.11 -8.08 -20.59
C GLN A 481 -22.14 -9.02 -19.86
N GLN A 482 -22.62 -9.90 -18.98
CA GLN A 482 -21.76 -10.88 -18.33
C GLN A 482 -21.27 -11.91 -19.35
N ARG A 483 -19.97 -12.15 -19.36
CA ARG A 483 -19.35 -13.14 -20.25
C ARG A 483 -19.48 -14.56 -19.71
N GLU A 484 -19.18 -15.52 -20.58
CA GLU A 484 -19.20 -16.95 -20.23
C GLU A 484 -18.24 -17.28 -19.08
N ASP A 485 -17.06 -16.63 -19.04
CA ASP A 485 -16.08 -16.76 -17.96
C ASP A 485 -16.50 -16.09 -16.63
N GLY A 486 -17.67 -15.47 -16.59
CA GLY A 486 -18.22 -14.77 -15.43
C GLY A 486 -17.82 -13.30 -15.33
N SER A 487 -16.87 -12.83 -16.14
CA SER A 487 -16.37 -11.46 -16.08
C SER A 487 -17.33 -10.43 -16.66
N PHE A 488 -17.18 -9.19 -16.20
CA PHE A 488 -17.77 -8.00 -16.82
C PHE A 488 -16.68 -7.12 -17.43
N PRO A 489 -16.91 -6.50 -18.61
CA PRO A 489 -16.06 -5.43 -19.12
C PRO A 489 -15.96 -4.25 -18.13
N ARG A 490 -14.83 -3.53 -18.13
CA ARG A 490 -14.68 -2.31 -17.31
C ARG A 490 -15.59 -1.17 -17.76
N ARG A 491 -15.83 -1.04 -19.06
CA ARG A 491 -16.72 -0.02 -19.63
C ARG A 491 -17.22 -0.34 -21.05
N TRP A 492 -18.25 0.41 -21.44
CA TRP A 492 -18.90 0.35 -22.75
C TRP A 492 -18.81 1.70 -23.48
N GLU A 493 -19.02 1.67 -24.80
CA GLU A 493 -19.27 2.88 -25.57
C GLU A 493 -20.56 3.55 -25.10
N LYS A 494 -20.62 4.88 -25.25
CA LYS A 494 -21.70 5.71 -24.73
C LYS A 494 -23.06 5.28 -25.27
N GLY A 495 -23.96 4.86 -24.38
CA GLY A 495 -25.35 4.54 -24.72
C GLY A 495 -25.53 3.26 -25.52
N THR A 496 -24.50 2.41 -25.63
CA THR A 496 -24.55 1.16 -26.41
C THR A 496 -24.15 -0.04 -25.55
N SER A 497 -24.34 -1.25 -26.10
CA SER A 497 -23.82 -2.50 -25.53
C SER A 497 -22.44 -2.89 -26.11
N VAL A 498 -21.77 -1.98 -26.82
CA VAL A 498 -20.46 -2.23 -27.42
C VAL A 498 -19.40 -2.04 -26.35
N VAL A 499 -18.55 -3.05 -26.15
CA VAL A 499 -17.48 -3.03 -25.16
C VAL A 499 -16.37 -2.06 -25.60
N ALA A 500 -16.04 -1.10 -24.75
CA ALA A 500 -14.93 -0.17 -24.98
C ALA A 500 -13.64 -0.63 -24.27
N GLU A 501 -13.75 -1.18 -23.06
CA GLU A 501 -12.60 -1.78 -22.36
C GLU A 501 -12.89 -3.21 -21.90
N PRO A 502 -12.29 -4.20 -22.57
CA PRO A 502 -12.68 -5.58 -22.38
C PRO A 502 -12.08 -6.24 -21.14
N THR A 503 -11.12 -5.63 -20.44
CA THR A 503 -10.51 -6.27 -19.27
C THR A 503 -11.56 -6.56 -18.18
N GLY A 504 -11.49 -7.73 -17.53
CA GLY A 504 -12.42 -8.14 -16.48
C GLY A 504 -12.03 -7.70 -15.05
N THR A 505 -11.02 -6.85 -14.91
CA THR A 505 -10.33 -6.56 -13.63
C THR A 505 -11.23 -6.00 -12.53
N THR A 506 -12.32 -5.32 -12.89
CA THR A 506 -13.27 -4.73 -11.94
C THR A 506 -14.54 -5.56 -11.72
N SER A 507 -14.52 -6.86 -12.04
CA SER A 507 -15.72 -7.71 -11.93
C SER A 507 -16.22 -7.88 -10.48
N TYR A 508 -15.45 -7.49 -9.46
CA TYR A 508 -15.92 -7.39 -8.08
C TYR A 508 -16.95 -6.27 -7.87
N ALA A 509 -16.91 -5.19 -8.68
CA ALA A 509 -17.72 -3.99 -8.46
C ALA A 509 -19.24 -4.22 -8.52
N PRO A 510 -19.80 -5.02 -9.46
CA PRO A 510 -21.24 -5.30 -9.48
C PRO A 510 -21.71 -6.27 -8.40
N VAL A 511 -20.82 -7.05 -7.76
CA VAL A 511 -21.20 -8.14 -6.86
C VAL A 511 -22.11 -7.66 -5.72
N PRO A 512 -21.77 -6.61 -4.94
CA PRO A 512 -22.65 -6.13 -3.87
C PRO A 512 -24.00 -5.59 -4.37
N LEU A 513 -24.04 -4.95 -5.55
CA LEU A 513 -25.30 -4.50 -6.15
C LEU A 513 -26.18 -5.69 -6.53
N LEU A 514 -25.60 -6.71 -7.17
CA LEU A 514 -26.32 -7.91 -7.60
C LEU A 514 -26.88 -8.70 -6.40
N VAL A 515 -26.13 -8.78 -5.29
CA VAL A 515 -26.61 -9.37 -4.03
C VAL A 515 -27.84 -8.62 -3.51
N VAL A 516 -27.75 -7.30 -3.36
CA VAL A 516 -28.88 -6.48 -2.89
C VAL A 516 -30.08 -6.57 -3.86
N MET A 517 -29.83 -6.70 -5.17
CA MET A 517 -30.89 -6.91 -6.16
C MET A 517 -31.62 -8.25 -5.96
N THR A 518 -30.93 -9.33 -5.59
CA THR A 518 -31.60 -10.58 -5.19
C THR A 518 -32.44 -10.39 -3.93
N GLU A 519 -31.95 -9.67 -2.92
CA GLU A 519 -32.71 -9.41 -1.69
C GLU A 519 -34.03 -8.66 -1.95
N VAL A 520 -33.99 -7.59 -2.76
CA VAL A 520 -35.18 -6.75 -3.01
C VAL A 520 -36.17 -7.34 -4.01
N THR A 521 -35.73 -8.22 -4.91
CA THR A 521 -36.60 -8.81 -5.95
C THR A 521 -37.01 -10.24 -5.66
N GLY A 522 -36.24 -10.98 -4.87
CA GLY A 522 -36.35 -12.44 -4.73
C GLY A 522 -35.82 -13.22 -5.95
N ASP A 523 -35.33 -12.56 -7.00
CA ASP A 523 -34.87 -13.22 -8.22
C ASP A 523 -33.42 -13.70 -8.09
N GLN A 524 -33.23 -15.01 -8.18
CA GLN A 524 -31.94 -15.67 -7.98
C GLN A 524 -30.94 -15.43 -9.11
N LYS A 525 -31.38 -14.92 -10.28
CA LYS A 525 -30.47 -14.66 -11.40
C LYS A 525 -29.37 -13.65 -11.04
N TYR A 526 -29.66 -12.67 -10.17
CA TYR A 526 -28.65 -11.68 -9.78
C TYR A 526 -27.57 -12.30 -8.89
N LEU A 527 -27.94 -13.08 -7.88
CA LEU A 527 -27.00 -13.81 -7.03
C LEU A 527 -26.13 -14.79 -7.84
N GLN A 528 -26.72 -15.52 -8.78
CA GLN A 528 -25.95 -16.41 -9.67
C GLN A 528 -24.90 -15.65 -10.50
N SER A 529 -25.27 -14.46 -11.00
CA SER A 529 -24.33 -13.57 -11.71
C SER A 529 -23.24 -13.03 -10.79
N ALA A 530 -23.60 -12.66 -9.55
CA ALA A 530 -22.67 -12.17 -8.53
C ALA A 530 -21.59 -13.21 -8.19
N VAL A 531 -22.00 -14.48 -7.98
CA VAL A 531 -21.09 -15.59 -7.72
C VAL A 531 -20.09 -15.77 -8.86
N LYS A 532 -20.56 -15.82 -10.12
CA LYS A 532 -19.69 -15.95 -11.29
C LYS A 532 -18.65 -14.84 -11.39
N ALA A 533 -19.05 -13.60 -11.12
CA ALA A 533 -18.15 -12.44 -11.19
C ALA A 533 -17.09 -12.48 -10.07
N ALA A 534 -17.47 -12.88 -8.86
CA ALA A 534 -16.55 -13.02 -7.74
C ALA A 534 -15.59 -14.21 -7.92
N ASP A 535 -16.07 -15.34 -8.45
CA ASP A 535 -15.23 -16.49 -8.82
C ASP A 535 -14.18 -16.10 -9.88
N TYR A 536 -14.58 -15.34 -10.90
CA TYR A 536 -13.66 -14.84 -11.91
C TYR A 536 -12.52 -14.01 -11.28
N VAL A 537 -12.85 -13.10 -10.34
CA VAL A 537 -11.84 -12.30 -9.62
C VAL A 537 -10.89 -13.18 -8.81
N TRP A 538 -11.42 -14.17 -8.10
CA TRP A 538 -10.63 -15.08 -7.28
C TRP A 538 -9.67 -15.93 -8.12
N ILE A 539 -10.18 -16.56 -9.19
CA ILE A 539 -9.41 -17.46 -10.05
C ILE A 539 -8.27 -16.71 -10.76
N ASN A 540 -8.53 -15.50 -11.24
CA ASN A 540 -7.54 -14.76 -12.02
C ASN A 540 -6.51 -14.00 -11.17
N TRP A 541 -6.88 -13.54 -9.96
CA TRP A 541 -6.00 -12.69 -9.14
C TRP A 541 -5.99 -13.05 -7.66
N GLY A 542 -7.16 -13.11 -7.01
CA GLY A 542 -7.24 -13.21 -5.55
C GLY A 542 -6.53 -14.44 -4.96
N SER A 543 -6.59 -15.59 -5.65
CA SER A 543 -5.88 -16.82 -5.26
C SER A 543 -4.35 -16.69 -5.24
N ARG A 544 -3.80 -15.66 -5.91
CA ARG A 544 -2.38 -15.31 -5.93
C ARG A 544 -2.01 -14.20 -4.94
N GLY A 545 -2.97 -13.67 -4.18
CA GLY A 545 -2.74 -12.55 -3.24
C GLY A 545 -2.60 -11.19 -3.94
N LEU A 546 -3.17 -11.05 -5.14
CA LEU A 546 -3.08 -9.85 -5.97
C LEU A 546 -4.48 -9.33 -6.29
N PHE A 547 -4.66 -8.02 -6.30
CA PHE A 547 -5.90 -7.35 -6.72
C PHE A 547 -5.56 -6.11 -7.56
N ILE A 548 -6.26 -5.93 -8.68
CA ILE A 548 -5.91 -4.92 -9.68
C ILE A 548 -7.12 -4.14 -10.19
N GLY A 549 -6.87 -2.90 -10.60
CA GLY A 549 -7.74 -2.11 -11.45
C GLY A 549 -8.86 -1.37 -10.72
N GLY A 550 -8.76 -1.19 -9.41
CA GLY A 550 -9.70 -0.41 -8.60
C GLY A 550 -9.76 1.01 -9.11
N ALA A 551 -8.63 1.70 -9.16
CA ALA A 551 -8.54 3.08 -9.65
C ALA A 551 -8.99 3.19 -11.13
N SER A 552 -10.10 3.91 -11.37
CA SER A 552 -10.64 4.06 -12.74
C SER A 552 -9.72 4.87 -13.65
N ASP A 553 -8.96 5.81 -13.07
CA ASP A 553 -7.99 6.69 -13.75
C ASP A 553 -6.60 6.04 -13.93
N ASN A 554 -6.32 4.94 -13.24
CA ASN A 554 -5.13 4.09 -13.40
C ASN A 554 -5.55 2.65 -13.71
N PRO A 555 -6.18 2.40 -14.86
CA PRO A 555 -6.80 1.12 -15.15
C PRO A 555 -5.77 -0.02 -15.16
N ASN A 556 -6.19 -1.15 -14.59
CA ASN A 556 -5.40 -2.39 -14.54
C ASN A 556 -4.06 -2.27 -13.78
N ILE A 557 -3.95 -1.37 -12.81
CA ILE A 557 -2.81 -1.27 -11.90
C ILE A 557 -3.11 -1.97 -10.57
N THR A 558 -2.11 -2.54 -9.91
CA THR A 558 -2.22 -3.04 -8.53
C THR A 558 -2.49 -1.88 -7.58
N ASP A 559 -3.60 -1.95 -6.84
CA ASP A 559 -4.02 -0.87 -5.95
C ASP A 559 -4.87 -1.36 -4.77
N LYS A 560 -4.88 -0.58 -3.69
CA LYS A 560 -5.63 -0.89 -2.47
C LYS A 560 -7.13 -1.00 -2.70
N GLU A 561 -7.68 -0.22 -3.63
CA GLU A 561 -9.13 -0.10 -3.84
C GLU A 561 -9.68 -1.37 -4.48
N ALA A 562 -8.90 -2.05 -5.33
CA ALA A 562 -9.24 -3.36 -5.87
C ALA A 562 -9.39 -4.42 -4.77
N GLY A 563 -8.46 -4.42 -3.80
CA GLY A 563 -8.53 -5.28 -2.61
C GLY A 563 -9.73 -4.95 -1.74
N MET A 564 -9.93 -3.67 -1.44
CA MET A 564 -11.08 -3.17 -0.67
C MET A 564 -12.42 -3.56 -1.31
N LEU A 565 -12.58 -3.38 -2.62
CA LEU A 565 -13.84 -3.68 -3.31
C LEU A 565 -14.07 -5.18 -3.50
N SER A 566 -12.99 -5.96 -3.58
CA SER A 566 -13.07 -7.42 -3.55
C SER A 566 -13.45 -7.93 -2.15
N LEU A 567 -12.93 -7.31 -1.08
CA LEU A 567 -13.38 -7.58 0.29
C LEU A 567 -14.90 -7.36 0.41
N GLU A 568 -15.42 -6.23 -0.07
CA GLU A 568 -16.86 -5.95 -0.08
C GLU A 568 -17.68 -6.96 -0.87
N ALA A 569 -17.18 -7.36 -2.06
CA ALA A 569 -17.82 -8.35 -2.91
C ALA A 569 -17.93 -9.71 -2.19
N PHE A 570 -16.84 -10.17 -1.58
CA PHE A 570 -16.79 -11.44 -0.89
C PHE A 570 -17.60 -11.42 0.41
N LEU A 571 -17.56 -10.33 1.21
CA LEU A 571 -18.43 -10.19 2.38
C LEU A 571 -19.91 -10.18 1.99
N SER A 572 -20.30 -9.48 0.92
CA SER A 572 -21.69 -9.48 0.45
C SER A 572 -22.18 -10.89 0.09
N LEU A 573 -21.32 -11.70 -0.54
CA LEU A 573 -21.65 -13.10 -0.86
C LEU A 573 -21.68 -13.99 0.39
N TYR A 574 -20.76 -13.79 1.33
CA TYR A 574 -20.80 -14.50 2.61
C TYR A 574 -22.10 -14.20 3.38
N GLU A 575 -22.49 -12.94 3.49
CA GLU A 575 -23.74 -12.54 4.15
C GLU A 575 -24.98 -13.14 3.46
N ALA A 576 -24.98 -13.18 2.12
CA ALA A 576 -26.11 -13.70 1.34
C ALA A 576 -26.21 -15.24 1.31
N THR A 577 -25.09 -15.95 1.46
CA THR A 577 -25.03 -17.42 1.24
C THR A 577 -24.62 -18.22 2.47
N SER A 578 -23.97 -17.57 3.44
CA SER A 578 -23.30 -18.20 4.60
C SER A 578 -22.20 -19.21 4.22
N ASP A 579 -21.76 -19.25 2.96
CA ASP A 579 -20.68 -20.13 2.50
C ASP A 579 -19.31 -19.55 2.91
N THR A 580 -18.59 -20.29 3.74
CA THR A 580 -17.32 -19.86 4.34
C THR A 580 -16.22 -19.64 3.31
N ILE A 581 -16.33 -20.21 2.10
CA ILE A 581 -15.37 -19.92 1.02
C ILE A 581 -15.27 -18.42 0.75
N TRP A 582 -16.40 -17.68 0.84
CA TRP A 582 -16.40 -16.24 0.63
C TRP A 582 -15.75 -15.50 1.80
N LEU A 583 -15.90 -15.98 3.03
CA LEU A 583 -15.21 -15.41 4.18
C LEU A 583 -13.69 -15.62 4.08
N ASP A 584 -13.23 -16.78 3.63
CA ASP A 584 -11.80 -17.05 3.43
C ASP A 584 -11.21 -16.14 2.35
N ARG A 585 -11.94 -15.94 1.24
CA ARG A 585 -11.53 -15.01 0.17
C ARG A 585 -11.55 -13.55 0.63
N ALA A 586 -12.52 -13.19 1.47
CA ALA A 586 -12.60 -11.87 2.09
C ALA A 586 -11.36 -11.58 2.95
N LYS A 587 -10.89 -12.55 3.75
CA LYS A 587 -9.65 -12.42 4.54
C LYS A 587 -8.43 -12.12 3.65
N VAL A 588 -8.26 -12.85 2.54
CA VAL A 588 -7.14 -12.60 1.61
C VAL A 588 -7.21 -11.20 1.00
N ALA A 589 -8.40 -10.74 0.61
CA ALA A 589 -8.59 -9.37 0.11
C ALA A 589 -8.32 -8.31 1.19
N ALA A 590 -8.70 -8.59 2.43
CA ALA A 590 -8.49 -7.72 3.58
C ALA A 590 -7.01 -7.59 3.94
N ASP A 591 -6.29 -8.71 4.05
CA ASP A 591 -4.85 -8.77 4.35
C ASP A 591 -4.03 -8.06 3.26
N PHE A 592 -4.44 -8.18 1.99
CA PHE A 592 -3.87 -7.37 0.91
C PHE A 592 -4.16 -5.88 1.12
N ALA A 593 -5.43 -5.49 1.33
CA ALA A 593 -5.82 -4.08 1.40
C ALA A 593 -5.22 -3.35 2.61
N GLU A 594 -5.17 -3.98 3.79
CA GLU A 594 -4.62 -3.36 5.01
C GLU A 594 -3.11 -3.12 4.89
N SER A 595 -2.41 -3.91 4.09
CA SER A 595 -0.97 -3.72 3.86
C SER A 595 -0.62 -2.41 3.14
N TRP A 596 -1.62 -1.63 2.72
CA TRP A 596 -1.45 -0.29 2.16
C TRP A 596 -1.50 0.83 3.22
N VAL A 597 -1.91 0.53 4.46
CA VAL A 597 -2.10 1.49 5.54
C VAL A 597 -0.76 1.80 6.22
N TRP A 598 -0.35 3.07 6.31
CA TRP A 598 0.85 3.45 7.06
C TRP A 598 0.68 3.08 8.54
N ILE A 599 1.57 2.24 9.05
CA ILE A 599 1.56 1.73 10.44
C ILE A 599 2.76 2.24 11.26
N TRP A 600 3.41 3.30 10.77
CA TRP A 600 4.46 4.00 11.49
C TRP A 600 4.38 5.49 11.18
N ASN A 601 4.91 6.30 12.09
CA ASN A 601 4.87 7.76 11.93
C ASN A 601 6.09 8.25 11.13
N LEU A 602 5.84 8.88 10.00
CA LEU A 602 6.85 9.41 9.10
C LEU A 602 6.97 10.94 9.29
N PRO A 603 8.10 11.45 9.81
CA PRO A 603 8.25 12.88 10.03
C PRO A 603 8.35 13.67 8.72
N MET A 604 7.73 14.84 8.68
CA MET A 604 8.00 15.82 7.62
C MET A 604 9.41 16.43 7.80
N PRO A 605 10.10 16.88 6.74
CA PRO A 605 11.47 17.39 6.87
C PRO A 605 11.54 18.58 7.82
N GLU A 606 12.46 18.51 8.80
CA GLU A 606 12.55 19.53 9.86
C GLU A 606 12.93 20.91 9.30
N ASP A 607 13.73 20.96 8.24
CA ASP A 607 14.18 22.19 7.58
C ASP A 607 13.21 22.72 6.51
N ALA A 608 12.08 22.04 6.25
CA ALA A 608 11.04 22.57 5.37
C ALA A 608 10.25 23.68 6.10
N ALA A 609 9.95 24.78 5.42
CA ALA A 609 9.01 25.76 5.96
C ALA A 609 7.59 25.15 6.03
N ASP A 610 6.94 25.17 7.20
CA ASP A 610 5.63 24.53 7.40
C ASP A 610 4.52 25.14 6.52
N SER A 611 4.68 26.40 6.12
CA SER A 611 3.82 27.09 5.15
C SER A 611 3.88 26.49 3.74
N LEU A 612 4.94 25.76 3.39
CA LEU A 612 5.08 25.08 2.10
C LEU A 612 4.52 23.64 2.14
N LEU A 613 4.37 23.06 3.33
CA LEU A 613 3.89 21.69 3.49
C LEU A 613 2.36 21.65 3.40
N HIS A 614 1.81 20.63 2.76
CA HIS A 614 0.37 20.37 2.79
C HIS A 614 0.01 19.40 3.92
N TRP A 615 0.92 18.48 4.28
CA TRP A 615 0.86 17.69 5.50
C TRP A 615 1.69 18.39 6.56
N LYS A 616 1.08 18.83 7.67
CA LYS A 616 1.77 19.69 8.63
C LYS A 616 2.70 18.90 9.54
N LYS A 617 3.78 19.54 10.01
CA LYS A 617 4.68 18.96 11.00
C LYS A 617 3.91 18.59 12.27
N GLY A 618 4.29 17.47 12.89
CA GLY A 618 3.66 16.98 14.12
C GLY A 618 2.28 16.35 13.94
N VAL A 619 1.72 16.32 12.73
CA VAL A 619 0.49 15.54 12.45
C VAL A 619 0.86 14.08 12.17
N PRO A 620 0.33 13.10 12.93
CA PRO A 620 0.64 11.68 12.76
C PRO A 620 0.29 11.18 11.36
N THR A 621 1.17 10.41 10.71
CA THR A 621 0.93 9.84 9.36
C THR A 621 0.29 8.46 9.36
N THR A 622 0.18 7.83 10.53
CA THR A 622 -0.50 6.54 10.69
C THR A 622 -1.89 6.60 10.08
N GLY A 623 -2.37 5.49 9.53
CA GLY A 623 -3.71 5.38 8.97
C GLY A 623 -3.87 5.91 7.54
N ALA A 624 -2.99 6.80 7.04
CA ALA A 624 -2.99 7.17 5.61
C ALA A 624 -2.62 5.95 4.74
N GLN A 625 -3.10 5.87 3.50
CA GLN A 625 -2.88 4.68 2.67
C GLN A 625 -2.24 5.01 1.32
N GLY A 626 -1.39 4.12 0.83
CA GLY A 626 -0.81 4.22 -0.51
C GLY A 626 -1.89 4.25 -1.61
N ILE A 627 -1.68 4.96 -2.72
CA ILE A 627 -2.70 5.08 -3.78
C ILE A 627 -2.71 3.86 -4.70
N THR A 628 -1.64 3.67 -5.48
CA THR A 628 -1.41 2.52 -6.37
C THR A 628 0.08 2.18 -6.38
N ALA A 629 0.43 0.96 -6.79
CA ALA A 629 1.82 0.53 -6.90
C ALA A 629 2.63 1.42 -7.87
N ARG A 630 1.96 2.01 -8.88
CA ARG A 630 2.56 2.91 -9.87
C ARG A 630 3.15 4.18 -9.26
N VAL A 631 2.58 4.65 -8.16
CA VAL A 631 2.95 5.93 -7.50
C VAL A 631 3.31 5.73 -6.03
N ALA A 632 3.97 4.61 -5.71
CA ALA A 632 4.44 4.27 -4.37
C ALA A 632 5.03 5.48 -3.61
N GLY A 633 4.63 5.61 -2.34
CA GLY A 633 4.90 6.79 -1.52
C GLY A 633 3.93 7.97 -1.71
N SER A 634 2.96 7.90 -2.62
CA SER A 634 1.81 8.83 -2.65
C SER A 634 0.68 8.25 -1.81
N VAL A 635 -0.04 9.09 -1.08
CA VAL A 635 -1.04 8.65 -0.10
C VAL A 635 -2.34 9.44 -0.19
N ASP A 636 -3.43 8.78 0.20
CA ASP A 636 -4.76 9.33 0.43
C ASP A 636 -5.37 8.70 1.71
N GLN A 637 -6.68 8.89 1.95
CA GLN A 637 -7.41 8.23 3.04
C GLN A 637 -8.68 7.51 2.55
N TYR A 638 -8.64 6.97 1.33
CA TYR A 638 -9.81 6.36 0.71
C TYR A 638 -10.38 5.19 1.53
N MET A 639 -9.54 4.41 2.23
CA MET A 639 -9.98 3.29 3.07
C MET A 639 -10.66 3.70 4.37
N ALA A 640 -10.84 5.00 4.66
CA ALA A 640 -11.79 5.43 5.71
C ALA A 640 -13.19 4.83 5.48
N TRP A 641 -13.52 4.53 4.22
CA TRP A 641 -14.73 3.84 3.82
C TRP A 641 -14.82 2.39 4.33
N SER A 642 -13.69 1.71 4.57
CA SER A 642 -13.62 0.27 4.88
C SER A 642 -13.78 -0.06 6.36
N VAL A 643 -13.95 0.93 7.24
CA VAL A 643 -14.19 0.72 8.69
C VAL A 643 -15.25 -0.37 8.95
N PRO A 644 -16.46 -0.30 8.35
CA PRO A 644 -17.47 -1.33 8.58
C PRO A 644 -17.14 -2.69 7.94
N SER A 645 -16.27 -2.75 6.92
CA SER A 645 -15.82 -4.01 6.31
C SER A 645 -14.90 -4.78 7.26
N TYR A 646 -13.93 -4.09 7.87
CA TYR A 646 -13.05 -4.69 8.88
C TYR A 646 -13.79 -5.03 10.18
N ALA A 647 -14.77 -4.21 10.58
CA ALA A 647 -15.64 -4.54 11.71
C ALA A 647 -16.46 -5.83 11.47
N ARG A 648 -16.96 -6.05 10.24
CA ARG A 648 -17.60 -7.31 9.84
C ARG A 648 -16.64 -8.48 9.91
N LEU A 649 -15.44 -8.35 9.36
CA LEU A 649 -14.42 -9.41 9.46
C LEU A 649 -14.12 -9.78 10.90
N TYR A 650 -13.91 -8.79 11.77
CA TYR A 650 -13.77 -9.03 13.21
C TYR A 650 -14.94 -9.85 13.77
N LYS A 651 -16.18 -9.44 13.49
CA LYS A 651 -17.38 -10.14 14.00
C LYS A 651 -17.55 -11.55 13.44
N TYR A 652 -17.20 -11.79 12.19
CA TYR A 652 -17.37 -13.09 11.55
C TYR A 652 -16.23 -14.07 11.83
N THR A 653 -15.04 -13.56 12.15
CA THR A 653 -13.84 -14.40 12.37
C THR A 653 -13.40 -14.48 13.83
N GLY A 654 -13.75 -13.49 14.65
CA GLY A 654 -13.22 -13.31 16.01
C GLY A 654 -11.77 -12.82 16.06
N ASP A 655 -11.19 -12.43 14.92
CA ASP A 655 -9.79 -12.01 14.82
C ASP A 655 -9.62 -10.52 15.23
N GLU A 656 -9.09 -10.30 16.43
CA GLU A 656 -8.89 -8.96 17.03
C GLU A 656 -7.99 -8.05 16.18
N HIS A 657 -7.12 -8.60 15.32
CA HIS A 657 -6.32 -7.79 14.39
C HIS A 657 -7.21 -6.93 13.48
N TYR A 658 -8.30 -7.48 12.96
CA TYR A 658 -9.23 -6.70 12.13
C TYR A 658 -9.98 -5.62 12.93
N LEU A 659 -10.15 -5.81 14.23
CA LEU A 659 -10.68 -4.76 15.09
C LEU A 659 -9.70 -3.59 15.20
N ASP A 660 -8.40 -3.87 15.33
CA ASP A 660 -7.36 -2.86 15.38
C ASP A 660 -7.28 -2.07 14.07
N VAL A 661 -7.39 -2.75 12.93
CA VAL A 661 -7.45 -2.10 11.61
C VAL A 661 -8.69 -1.22 11.49
N ALA A 662 -9.86 -1.69 11.92
CA ALA A 662 -11.08 -0.87 11.96
C ALA A 662 -10.91 0.38 12.85
N ARG A 663 -10.19 0.26 13.98
CA ARG A 663 -9.89 1.37 14.88
C ARG A 663 -8.98 2.42 14.23
N VAL A 664 -7.88 2.00 13.61
CA VAL A 664 -6.96 2.90 12.90
C VAL A 664 -7.70 3.61 11.75
N LEU A 665 -8.50 2.88 10.97
CA LEU A 665 -9.29 3.48 9.88
C LEU A 665 -10.35 4.46 10.40
N LEU A 666 -10.98 4.18 11.55
CA LEU A 666 -11.98 5.05 12.15
C LEU A 666 -11.38 6.38 12.62
N HIS A 667 -10.17 6.37 13.20
CA HIS A 667 -9.61 7.57 13.82
C HIS A 667 -8.51 8.24 12.98
N ASP A 668 -7.45 7.52 12.64
CA ASP A 668 -6.21 8.11 12.11
C ASP A 668 -6.37 8.65 10.68
N THR A 669 -7.31 8.11 9.91
CA THR A 669 -7.64 8.63 8.56
C THR A 669 -8.11 10.09 8.57
N LYS A 670 -8.54 10.62 9.72
CA LYS A 670 -9.04 12.00 9.85
C LYS A 670 -7.98 12.99 10.31
N ALA A 671 -6.71 12.58 10.41
CA ALA A 671 -5.63 13.39 10.96
C ALA A 671 -5.51 14.80 10.31
N MET A 672 -5.78 14.88 9.00
CA MET A 672 -5.73 16.11 8.20
C MET A 672 -7.11 16.74 7.91
N VAL A 673 -8.19 16.30 8.57
CA VAL A 673 -9.46 17.01 8.53
C VAL A 673 -9.34 18.27 9.40
N ALA A 674 -9.64 19.43 8.81
CA ALA A 674 -9.66 20.69 9.52
C ALA A 674 -10.72 20.69 10.63
N LEU A 675 -10.31 21.11 11.82
CA LEU A 675 -11.17 21.26 13.00
C LEU A 675 -11.25 22.72 13.43
N PRO A 676 -12.28 23.15 14.18
CA PRO A 676 -12.27 24.45 14.85
C PRO A 676 -10.97 24.63 15.65
N GLY A 677 -10.25 25.74 15.41
CA GLY A 677 -8.96 26.02 16.04
C GLY A 677 -7.73 25.30 15.42
N ARG A 678 -7.94 24.39 14.45
CA ARG A 678 -6.87 23.67 13.74
C ARG A 678 -7.24 23.46 12.27
N LEU A 679 -7.07 24.52 11.47
CA LEU A 679 -7.48 24.52 10.06
C LEU A 679 -6.40 24.04 9.10
N PHE A 680 -5.15 23.93 9.54
CA PHE A 680 -4.00 23.51 8.71
C PHE A 680 -3.71 24.36 7.47
N ASP A 681 -4.32 25.55 7.29
CA ASP A 681 -4.37 26.36 6.05
C ASP A 681 -5.55 26.08 5.11
N LEU A 682 -6.49 25.20 5.50
CA LEU A 682 -7.67 24.85 4.73
C LEU A 682 -8.82 25.84 4.95
N ARG A 683 -9.77 25.86 4.00
CA ARG A 683 -10.89 26.81 3.90
C ARG A 683 -11.79 26.89 5.15
N GLY A 684 -11.87 25.83 5.95
CA GLY A 684 -12.66 25.82 7.18
C GLY A 684 -12.80 24.44 7.78
N PRO A 685 -13.52 24.30 8.91
CA PRO A 685 -13.79 23.00 9.53
C PRO A 685 -14.46 22.02 8.57
N GLY A 686 -14.11 20.73 8.68
CA GLY A 686 -14.60 19.65 7.83
C GLY A 686 -13.90 19.54 6.47
N TRP A 687 -13.05 20.49 6.09
CA TRP A 687 -12.26 20.41 4.85
C TRP A 687 -11.04 19.51 5.01
N GLN A 688 -10.72 18.78 3.94
CA GLN A 688 -9.52 17.99 3.79
C GLN A 688 -9.09 17.99 2.31
N GLN A 689 -7.79 17.95 2.05
CA GLN A 689 -7.22 17.73 0.72
C GLN A 689 -7.29 16.25 0.32
N GLU A 690 -7.33 15.98 -0.99
CA GLU A 690 -7.41 14.63 -1.56
C GLU A 690 -6.21 13.73 -1.22
N GLY A 691 -4.98 14.20 -1.43
CA GLY A 691 -3.80 13.36 -1.31
C GLY A 691 -2.50 14.12 -1.11
N TRP A 692 -1.47 13.39 -0.68
CA TRP A 692 -0.12 13.88 -0.35
C TRP A 692 0.95 12.93 -0.87
N ARG A 693 2.21 13.33 -0.69
CA ARG A 693 3.38 12.50 -0.98
C ARG A 693 4.22 12.31 0.28
N PHE A 694 4.41 11.06 0.71
CA PHE A 694 5.22 10.66 1.86
C PHE A 694 6.63 10.20 1.44
N GLY A 695 6.72 9.45 0.35
CA GLY A 695 8.01 9.08 -0.24
C GLY A 695 8.70 10.26 -0.94
N PRO A 696 9.98 10.14 -1.29
CA PRO A 696 10.70 11.22 -1.98
C PRO A 696 10.18 11.42 -3.42
N GLY A 697 10.30 12.64 -3.95
CA GLY A 697 10.12 13.01 -5.35
C GLY A 697 9.21 14.22 -5.61
N GLY A 698 9.23 14.73 -6.84
CA GLY A 698 8.40 15.87 -7.24
C GLY A 698 8.68 17.14 -6.42
N ALA A 699 7.65 17.63 -5.73
CA ALA A 699 7.74 18.80 -4.87
C ALA A 699 8.37 18.53 -3.49
N GLY A 700 8.54 17.26 -3.10
CA GLY A 700 9.08 16.85 -1.80
C GLY A 700 8.04 16.15 -0.91
N ARG A 701 8.51 15.58 0.20
CA ARG A 701 7.66 14.95 1.21
C ARG A 701 6.71 15.99 1.83
N GLY A 702 5.47 15.59 2.08
CA GLY A 702 4.42 16.40 2.67
C GLY A 702 3.65 17.27 1.69
N ILE A 703 3.96 17.22 0.39
CA ILE A 703 3.35 18.09 -0.62
C ILE A 703 2.54 17.25 -1.61
N GLY A 704 1.25 17.55 -1.72
CA GLY A 704 0.34 16.91 -2.68
C GLY A 704 0.37 17.58 -4.06
N GLY A 705 -0.10 16.85 -5.09
CA GLY A 705 -0.07 17.33 -6.48
C GLY A 705 -0.99 18.51 -6.79
N HIS A 706 -1.99 18.76 -5.94
CA HIS A 706 -2.93 19.88 -6.02
C HIS A 706 -3.52 20.17 -4.63
N ARG A 707 -4.35 21.22 -4.51
CA ARG A 707 -5.05 21.62 -3.27
C ARG A 707 -6.57 21.48 -3.43
N PHE A 708 -7.03 20.29 -3.80
CA PHE A 708 -8.46 20.05 -4.08
C PHE A 708 -9.11 19.13 -3.07
N TRP A 709 -10.40 19.36 -2.87
CA TRP A 709 -11.36 18.47 -2.26
C TRP A 709 -12.19 17.82 -3.37
N LEU A 710 -12.37 16.50 -3.28
CA LEU A 710 -13.31 15.74 -4.07
C LEU A 710 -14.40 15.15 -3.14
N PRO A 711 -15.62 14.89 -3.64
CA PRO A 711 -16.73 14.36 -2.84
C PRO A 711 -16.39 13.11 -2.02
N TRP A 712 -15.59 12.19 -2.58
CA TRP A 712 -15.22 10.96 -1.88
C TRP A 712 -14.56 11.18 -0.53
N ILE A 713 -13.82 12.28 -0.35
CA ILE A 713 -13.10 12.55 0.89
C ILE A 713 -14.07 12.59 2.07
N THR A 714 -15.12 13.40 1.94
CA THR A 714 -16.12 13.56 2.99
C THR A 714 -17.03 12.34 3.06
N THR A 715 -17.47 11.82 1.91
CA THR A 715 -18.36 10.66 1.85
C THR A 715 -17.73 9.42 2.50
N ASN A 716 -16.47 9.12 2.22
CA ASN A 716 -15.81 7.92 2.75
C ASN A 716 -15.63 7.98 4.28
N HIS A 717 -15.23 9.15 4.80
CA HIS A 717 -15.16 9.34 6.25
C HIS A 717 -16.51 9.17 6.93
N LEU A 718 -17.56 9.77 6.35
CA LEU A 718 -18.92 9.66 6.88
C LEU A 718 -19.45 8.22 6.78
N TRP A 719 -19.25 7.54 5.66
CA TRP A 719 -19.65 6.14 5.49
C TRP A 719 -18.95 5.23 6.49
N GLY A 720 -17.64 5.43 6.75
CA GLY A 720 -16.93 4.68 7.77
C GLY A 720 -17.59 4.78 9.16
N ILE A 721 -18.11 5.96 9.50
CA ILE A 721 -18.81 6.23 10.78
C ILE A 721 -20.22 5.62 10.76
N TYR A 722 -21.07 6.02 9.79
CA TYR A 722 -22.45 5.56 9.72
C TYR A 722 -22.56 4.06 9.48
N GLY A 723 -21.72 3.51 8.62
CA GLY A 723 -21.70 2.10 8.29
C GLY A 723 -21.32 1.24 9.50
N LEU A 724 -20.38 1.69 10.34
CA LEU A 724 -20.04 0.99 11.58
C LEU A 724 -21.21 1.02 12.57
N GLU A 725 -21.81 2.20 12.77
CA GLU A 725 -22.94 2.38 13.68
C GLU A 725 -24.19 1.60 13.24
N GLU A 726 -24.45 1.51 11.93
CA GLU A 726 -25.56 0.73 11.38
C GLU A 726 -25.31 -0.77 11.51
N PHE A 727 -24.08 -1.21 11.27
CA PHE A 727 -23.71 -2.62 11.37
C PHE A 727 -23.78 -3.14 12.80
N ASP A 728 -23.12 -2.44 13.74
CA ASP A 728 -23.09 -2.84 15.14
C ASP A 728 -22.92 -1.62 16.06
N LYS A 729 -24.01 -1.23 16.72
CA LYS A 729 -24.05 -0.09 17.65
C LYS A 729 -23.15 -0.29 18.87
N GLU A 730 -23.03 -1.51 19.39
CA GLU A 730 -22.19 -1.78 20.56
C GLU A 730 -20.72 -1.65 20.19
N LEU A 731 -20.34 -2.20 19.04
CA LEU A 731 -18.99 -2.08 18.50
C LEU A 731 -18.64 -0.63 18.15
N PHE A 732 -19.58 0.12 17.57
CA PHE A 732 -19.44 1.55 17.34
C PHE A 732 -19.15 2.30 18.64
N MET A 733 -19.91 2.02 19.71
CA MET A 733 -19.69 2.63 21.02
C MET A 733 -18.37 2.20 21.67
N LYS A 734 -17.92 0.95 21.42
CA LYS A 734 -16.60 0.46 21.87
C LYS A 734 -15.47 1.22 21.17
N LEU A 735 -15.52 1.32 19.84
CA LEU A 735 -14.47 1.95 19.04
C LEU A 735 -14.47 3.47 19.13
N SER A 736 -15.63 4.13 19.33
CA SER A 736 -15.70 5.59 19.37
C SER A 736 -15.23 6.22 20.69
N LYS A 737 -15.04 5.42 21.74
CA LYS A 737 -14.49 5.90 23.02
C LYS A 737 -12.97 5.88 22.95
N SER A 738 -12.32 6.98 23.31
CA SER A 738 -10.91 6.96 23.67
C SER A 738 -10.73 6.12 24.93
N GLU A 739 -9.84 5.13 24.90
CA GLU A 739 -9.41 4.44 26.13
C GLU A 739 -8.60 5.37 27.04
#